data_AF-A0A0S8FTS2-F1
#
_entry.id   AF-A0A0S8FTS2-F1
#
_cell.length_a   1.000
_cell.length_b   1.000
_cell.length_c   1.000
_cell.angle_alpha   90.00
_cell.angle_beta   90.00
_cell.angle_gamma   90.00
#
_symmetry.space_group_name_H-M   'P 1'
#
loop_
_entity.id
_entity.type
_entity.pdbx_description
1 polymer ?
#
loop_
_entity_poly.entity_id
_entity_poly.type
_entity_poly.pdbx_seq_one_letter_code
_entity_poly.pdbx_strand_id
1 'polypeptide(L)'
;MRNGLLVLLLIACGLCGAAAGGEETVRSGPWELRFDDATGDWTALSWNGKPLLAENTATPAVDVQTEDGRWLQMQRGVEPRLLETVWHEDAATLILTRRAGDWTLMELVRFGADGNENRIARDLGLTWDPEGGTGAAASKFHGVMLSAALPKTGRYLVPTQIAQANGRGRCADLPIGQAANTSWAIWPMLIEPEDGLTLLCISDMRRDPGSTLIWSEDDRLRLVQDFHAEGWAERGVTQEVGTAFIEVVPAPLEVALAEAVWAWYDDVGLHVPPSRPDWVRDAVLYSFHPGGTIGSGFRDLGGFTAARENLLPIVERLGMGAVWALPIEDRSCYWPRDYYRFQPGLGSPQEYRALVDAAHEAGIRFWQDIVPHGGTPAFGQVRGNKPWWLAFDENGDAQSYWCWDFGEPHWQQYIAGVAAHYVRVFGIDGYRIDACGGNRITNWRRAGFPPRDPTPANVPEDYWDVSLDEVGGEVPALSYERGSLGRRQGGMEMIRTIREAVRLHQPETGAVLAEVENNPYMQEADVVYDFGLAHSVFPRLRRTDPAEGVPYLRTWLEEQKLAEPRGTTRLRYTESHDTVRARGLYGIAAARALRALTMWIAGMPMVYHDSDRGDGPFLQRAIAVRRALTELRRGEADYLAVETDPPYVFACLRRAGEDASIVLVNLSAEAATVRCAVPSGKLPGPLHGEAVLWDAMSGEGAGPLEAVPGSLSFSRAMRPWEATVLAIRPAGEAAPLPPPLEQEAARAEAPADGLPHVSVEAQTVTVTGTSYVMVLDAKTGLLRSWGRADGSVLLDHSDVLLGVTGVADAEFERELGEDGSVLRWIADLEGRGGIELTYRCRQDGVHLDALLTDETPGGRAGLIFRAPNAFRYRIGTAEGILDDWFSPRHSAGRPGDGGGIYYRRQGNEVIWEARRQPLS
;
A
#
# COMPACT_ATOMS: atom_id res chain seq x y z
N MET A 1 1.34 30.49 -18.26
CA MET A 1 0.35 31.50 -18.71
C MET A 1 -1.04 31.30 -18.08
N ARG A 2 -1.14 30.67 -16.89
CA ARG A 2 -2.42 30.33 -16.21
C ARG A 2 -3.06 31.48 -15.42
N ASN A 3 -2.27 32.40 -14.85
CA ASN A 3 -2.79 33.43 -13.92
C ASN A 3 -3.15 34.77 -14.59
N GLY A 4 -3.00 34.88 -15.92
CA GLY A 4 -3.17 36.15 -16.65
C GLY A 4 -4.50 36.33 -17.36
N LEU A 5 -5.23 35.24 -17.66
CA LEU A 5 -6.45 35.31 -18.48
C LEU A 5 -7.70 35.61 -17.65
N LEU A 6 -7.77 35.11 -16.41
CA LEU A 6 -8.91 35.30 -15.50
C LEU A 6 -9.03 36.72 -14.94
N VAL A 7 -7.95 37.51 -14.95
CA VAL A 7 -7.90 38.87 -14.37
C VAL A 7 -8.01 39.99 -15.41
N LEU A 8 -7.98 39.69 -16.73
CA LEU A 8 -7.81 40.71 -17.78
C LEU A 8 -8.97 40.85 -18.78
N LEU A 9 -10.14 40.24 -18.56
CA LEU A 9 -11.29 40.31 -19.48
C LEU A 9 -12.57 40.88 -18.84
N LEU A 10 -12.43 41.95 -18.08
CA LEU A 10 -13.55 42.83 -17.71
C LEU A 10 -13.36 44.19 -18.37
N ILE A 11 -14.08 44.46 -19.48
CA ILE A 11 -14.69 45.75 -19.86
C ILE A 11 -15.35 45.67 -21.27
N ALA A 12 -16.63 46.09 -21.30
CA ALA A 12 -17.44 46.69 -22.40
C ALA A 12 -18.37 45.82 -23.30
N CYS A 13 -19.63 45.72 -22.84
CA CYS A 13 -20.96 45.89 -23.48
C CYS A 13 -21.23 45.58 -24.97
N GLY A 14 -22.32 44.82 -25.20
CA GLY A 14 -23.13 44.85 -26.43
C GLY A 14 -24.50 44.14 -26.31
N LEU A 15 -25.57 44.95 -26.13
CA LEU A 15 -27.03 44.77 -26.29
C LEU A 15 -27.69 43.39 -26.56
N CYS A 16 -28.72 43.12 -25.74
CA CYS A 16 -29.70 42.02 -25.79
C CYS A 16 -30.51 41.91 -27.11
N GLY A 17 -30.85 40.67 -27.47
CA GLY A 17 -32.10 40.30 -28.12
C GLY A 17 -32.78 39.21 -27.30
N ALA A 18 -33.94 39.49 -26.70
CA ALA A 18 -34.77 38.49 -26.05
C ALA A 18 -35.79 37.93 -27.06
N ALA A 19 -35.74 36.63 -27.31
CA ALA A 19 -36.82 35.85 -27.91
C ALA A 19 -36.93 34.52 -27.16
N ALA A 20 -38.14 33.97 -27.08
CA ALA A 20 -38.44 32.79 -26.29
C ALA A 20 -38.07 31.49 -27.04
N GLY A 21 -37.24 30.64 -26.41
CA GLY A 21 -37.08 29.20 -26.68
C GLY A 21 -36.30 28.85 -27.95
N GLY A 22 -35.05 29.30 -28.05
CA GLY A 22 -34.13 28.95 -29.13
C GLY A 22 -32.93 28.12 -28.64
N GLU A 23 -32.20 27.53 -29.59
CA GLU A 23 -30.90 26.93 -29.32
C GLU A 23 -29.83 27.73 -30.06
N GLU A 24 -28.71 27.98 -29.38
CA GLU A 24 -27.51 28.53 -29.99
C GLU A 24 -26.52 27.42 -30.33
N THR A 25 -25.59 27.70 -31.25
CA THR A 25 -24.60 26.72 -31.71
C THR A 25 -23.23 27.36 -31.86
N VAL A 26 -22.21 26.72 -31.28
CA VAL A 26 -20.80 27.07 -31.45
C VAL A 26 -20.09 25.93 -32.15
N ARG A 27 -19.23 26.27 -33.12
CA ARG A 27 -18.41 25.33 -33.89
C ARG A 27 -16.94 25.70 -33.75
N SER A 28 -16.10 24.73 -33.42
CA SER A 28 -14.66 24.92 -33.28
C SER A 28 -13.89 23.63 -33.56
N GLY A 29 -13.08 23.62 -34.61
CA GLY A 29 -12.38 22.42 -35.05
C GLY A 29 -13.34 21.26 -35.33
N PRO A 30 -13.13 20.06 -34.75
CA PRO A 30 -14.05 18.94 -34.94
C PRO A 30 -15.34 19.07 -34.12
N TRP A 31 -15.48 20.07 -33.26
CA TRP A 31 -16.57 20.18 -32.31
C TRP A 31 -17.73 21.05 -32.79
N GLU A 32 -18.94 20.61 -32.49
CA GLU A 32 -20.15 21.42 -32.53
C GLU A 32 -20.91 21.23 -31.21
N LEU A 33 -21.09 22.32 -30.46
CA LEU A 33 -21.85 22.38 -29.21
C LEU A 33 -23.13 23.19 -29.42
N ARG A 34 -24.27 22.63 -29.03
CA ARG A 34 -25.58 23.30 -28.96
C ARG A 34 -26.00 23.47 -27.51
N PHE A 35 -26.57 24.62 -27.20
CA PHE A 35 -27.07 24.94 -25.86
C PHE A 35 -28.34 25.78 -25.92
N ASP A 36 -29.16 25.67 -24.88
CA ASP A 36 -30.41 26.41 -24.71
C ASP A 36 -30.13 27.90 -24.45
N ASP A 37 -30.78 28.78 -25.20
CA ASP A 37 -30.55 30.24 -25.12
C ASP A 37 -31.17 30.89 -23.87
N ALA A 38 -32.01 30.17 -23.12
CA ALA A 38 -32.62 30.63 -21.89
C ALA A 38 -31.86 30.15 -20.64
N THR A 39 -31.32 28.94 -20.64
CA THR A 39 -30.64 28.33 -19.47
C THR A 39 -29.13 28.23 -19.60
N GLY A 40 -28.60 28.14 -20.82
CA GLY A 40 -27.20 27.81 -21.10
C GLY A 40 -26.87 26.32 -20.93
N ASP A 41 -27.87 25.45 -20.78
CA ASP A 41 -27.64 24.01 -20.68
C ASP A 41 -27.32 23.39 -22.04
N TRP A 42 -26.39 22.43 -22.03
CA TRP A 42 -25.96 21.75 -23.24
C TRP A 42 -27.08 20.83 -23.73
N THR A 43 -27.56 21.08 -24.95
CA THR A 43 -28.64 20.29 -25.58
C THR A 43 -28.12 19.24 -26.55
N ALA A 44 -26.94 19.46 -27.14
CA ALA A 44 -26.22 18.46 -27.93
C ALA A 44 -24.72 18.80 -28.03
N LEU A 45 -23.89 17.76 -28.14
CA LEU A 45 -22.48 17.88 -28.52
C LEU A 45 -22.19 16.86 -29.61
N SER A 46 -21.48 17.27 -30.65
CA SER A 46 -20.99 16.37 -31.68
C SER A 46 -19.51 16.60 -31.98
N TRP A 47 -18.87 15.54 -32.46
CA TRP A 47 -17.47 15.53 -32.90
C TRP A 47 -17.40 14.96 -34.31
N ASN A 48 -16.85 15.72 -35.27
CA ASN A 48 -16.86 15.40 -36.71
C ASN A 48 -18.26 15.05 -37.24
N GLY A 49 -19.28 15.77 -36.76
CA GLY A 49 -20.69 15.55 -37.12
C GLY A 49 -21.33 14.32 -36.47
N LYS A 50 -20.61 13.57 -35.64
CA LYS A 50 -21.14 12.42 -34.90
C LYS A 50 -21.66 12.86 -33.53
N PRO A 51 -22.93 12.60 -33.18
CA PRO A 51 -23.49 12.99 -31.89
C PRO A 51 -22.86 12.18 -30.76
N LEU A 52 -22.48 12.88 -29.68
CA LEU A 52 -21.89 12.29 -28.47
C LEU A 52 -22.82 12.39 -27.26
N LEU A 53 -23.64 13.44 -27.17
CA LEU A 53 -24.67 13.59 -26.14
C LEU A 53 -26.04 13.12 -26.65
N ALA A 54 -26.90 12.72 -25.71
CA ALA A 54 -28.32 12.55 -25.97
C ALA A 54 -28.96 13.93 -26.21
N GLU A 55 -29.75 14.06 -27.28
CA GLU A 55 -30.36 15.34 -27.66
C GLU A 55 -31.52 15.73 -26.72
N ASN A 56 -31.71 17.05 -26.56
CA ASN A 56 -32.89 17.65 -25.91
C ASN A 56 -33.17 17.14 -24.49
N THR A 57 -32.13 16.91 -23.71
CA THR A 57 -32.28 16.53 -22.31
C THR A 57 -32.38 17.77 -21.43
N ALA A 58 -33.40 17.88 -20.59
CA ALA A 58 -33.53 18.92 -19.56
C ALA A 58 -32.54 18.69 -18.40
N THR A 59 -31.27 18.42 -18.71
CA THR A 59 -30.22 18.09 -17.75
C THR A 59 -29.39 19.35 -17.47
N PRO A 60 -29.34 19.84 -16.22
CA PRO A 60 -28.46 20.95 -15.84
C PRO A 60 -27.00 20.66 -16.19
N ALA A 61 -26.40 21.50 -17.02
CA ALA A 61 -25.00 21.35 -17.42
C ALA A 61 -24.02 21.71 -16.30
N VAL A 62 -24.45 22.56 -15.35
CA VAL A 62 -23.74 22.95 -14.13
C VAL A 62 -24.74 22.94 -12.98
N ASP A 63 -24.36 22.46 -11.79
CA ASP A 63 -25.17 22.63 -10.56
C ASP A 63 -24.30 22.90 -9.33
N VAL A 64 -24.88 23.52 -8.30
CA VAL A 64 -24.22 23.83 -7.02
C VAL A 64 -25.03 23.26 -5.87
N GLN A 65 -24.33 22.66 -4.89
CA GLN A 65 -24.94 22.13 -3.68
C GLN A 65 -24.98 23.21 -2.60
N THR A 66 -26.17 23.57 -2.12
CA THR A 66 -26.37 24.68 -1.17
C THR A 66 -26.18 24.27 0.29
N GLU A 67 -26.32 25.23 1.22
CA GLU A 67 -26.15 25.04 2.68
C GLU A 67 -26.97 23.88 3.27
N ASP A 68 -28.14 23.55 2.71
CA ASP A 68 -28.97 22.42 3.14
C ASP A 68 -28.52 21.06 2.57
N GLY A 69 -27.39 21.01 1.88
CA GLY A 69 -26.85 19.83 1.23
C GLY A 69 -27.62 19.39 -0.02
N ARG A 70 -28.48 20.26 -0.58
CA ARG A 70 -29.27 19.94 -1.78
C ARG A 70 -28.73 20.63 -3.03
N TRP A 71 -28.84 19.96 -4.16
CA TRP A 71 -28.51 20.52 -5.48
C TRP A 71 -29.57 21.54 -5.90
N LEU A 72 -29.12 22.73 -6.25
CA LEU A 72 -29.97 23.90 -6.48
C LEU A 72 -30.97 23.66 -7.62
N GLN A 73 -30.52 23.09 -8.73
CA GLN A 73 -31.38 22.86 -9.89
C GLN A 73 -32.04 21.49 -9.77
N MET A 74 -31.27 20.42 -9.63
CA MET A 74 -31.78 19.06 -9.70
C MET A 74 -32.72 18.65 -8.56
N GLN A 75 -32.56 19.22 -7.36
CA GLN A 75 -33.35 18.84 -6.18
C GLN A 75 -34.27 19.94 -5.68
N ARG A 76 -33.89 21.22 -5.85
CA ARG A 76 -34.75 22.35 -5.47
C ARG A 76 -35.57 22.90 -6.64
N GLY A 77 -35.30 22.47 -7.87
CA GLY A 77 -36.05 22.90 -9.07
C GLY A 77 -35.88 24.38 -9.37
N VAL A 78 -34.74 24.97 -8.99
CA VAL A 78 -34.44 26.36 -9.33
C VAL A 78 -33.97 26.41 -10.77
N GLU A 79 -34.82 26.96 -11.64
CA GLU A 79 -34.48 27.13 -13.05
C GLU A 79 -33.35 28.17 -13.23
N PRO A 80 -32.26 27.84 -13.94
CA PRO A 80 -31.24 28.81 -14.27
C PRO A 80 -31.73 29.78 -15.35
N ARG A 81 -31.13 30.97 -15.40
CA ARG A 81 -31.31 31.97 -16.45
C ARG A 81 -29.94 32.37 -17.00
N LEU A 82 -29.70 32.12 -18.28
CA LEU A 82 -28.53 32.60 -19.00
C LEU A 82 -28.54 34.13 -18.99
N LEU A 83 -27.44 34.72 -18.52
CA LEU A 83 -27.26 36.17 -18.45
C LEU A 83 -26.41 36.68 -19.60
N GLU A 84 -25.37 35.92 -19.97
CA GLU A 84 -24.38 36.33 -20.96
C GLU A 84 -23.76 35.11 -21.64
N THR A 85 -23.57 35.24 -22.95
CA THR A 85 -22.81 34.32 -23.81
C THR A 85 -21.68 35.10 -24.45
N VAL A 86 -20.43 34.64 -24.28
CA VAL A 86 -19.26 35.23 -24.94
C VAL A 86 -18.51 34.17 -25.72
N TRP A 87 -18.38 34.36 -27.03
CA TRP A 87 -17.58 33.49 -27.90
C TRP A 87 -16.29 34.20 -28.31
N HIS A 88 -15.15 33.61 -27.94
CA HIS A 88 -13.82 34.05 -28.36
C HIS A 88 -13.26 33.09 -29.43
N GLU A 89 -13.49 33.43 -30.71
CA GLU A 89 -13.10 32.59 -31.85
C GLU A 89 -11.59 32.29 -31.89
N ASP A 90 -10.74 33.31 -31.72
CA ASP A 90 -9.27 33.17 -31.73
C ASP A 90 -8.74 32.24 -30.63
N ALA A 91 -9.43 32.21 -29.49
CA ALA A 91 -9.08 31.37 -28.34
C ALA A 91 -9.87 30.06 -28.31
N ALA A 92 -10.74 29.81 -29.30
CA ALA A 92 -11.65 28.67 -29.33
C ALA A 92 -12.38 28.46 -27.99
N THR A 93 -12.87 29.54 -27.38
CA THR A 93 -13.39 29.54 -26.01
C THR A 93 -14.78 30.16 -25.91
N LEU A 94 -15.72 29.43 -25.33
CA LEU A 94 -17.09 29.87 -25.03
C LEU A 94 -17.22 30.14 -23.52
N ILE A 95 -17.82 31.25 -23.14
CA ILE A 95 -18.16 31.59 -21.76
C ILE A 95 -19.69 31.68 -21.66
N LEU A 96 -20.26 30.91 -20.74
CA LEU A 96 -21.68 30.96 -20.39
C LEU A 96 -21.83 31.42 -18.94
N THR A 97 -22.38 32.61 -18.75
CA THR A 97 -22.67 33.16 -17.41
C THR A 97 -24.16 33.03 -17.14
N ARG A 98 -24.52 32.27 -16.11
CA ARG A 98 -25.90 31.94 -15.74
C ARG A 98 -26.19 32.34 -14.30
N ARG A 99 -27.46 32.59 -14.03
CA ARG A 99 -27.98 32.82 -12.68
C ARG A 99 -28.90 31.70 -12.27
N ALA A 100 -28.67 31.11 -11.11
CA ALA A 100 -29.59 30.18 -10.48
C ALA A 100 -29.84 30.66 -9.04
N GLY A 101 -31.05 31.15 -8.77
CA GLY A 101 -31.37 31.80 -7.49
C GLY A 101 -30.42 32.99 -7.20
N ASP A 102 -29.72 32.92 -6.07
CA ASP A 102 -28.76 33.94 -5.61
C ASP A 102 -27.30 33.65 -6.06
N TRP A 103 -27.10 32.62 -6.89
CA TRP A 103 -25.79 32.22 -7.38
C TRP A 103 -25.59 32.62 -8.84
N THR A 104 -24.39 33.10 -9.14
CA THR A 104 -23.90 33.28 -10.51
C THR A 104 -22.90 32.16 -10.82
N LEU A 105 -23.18 31.41 -11.87
CA LEU A 105 -22.39 30.28 -12.37
C LEU A 105 -21.75 30.70 -13.69
N MET A 106 -20.42 30.72 -13.75
CA MET A 106 -19.67 31.00 -14.98
C MET A 106 -19.03 29.70 -15.45
N GLU A 107 -19.40 29.24 -16.64
CA GLU A 107 -18.78 28.09 -17.30
C GLU A 107 -17.92 28.55 -18.47
N LEU A 108 -16.65 28.18 -18.45
CA LEU A 108 -15.69 28.41 -19.54
C LEU A 108 -15.44 27.08 -20.26
N VAL A 109 -15.82 27.00 -21.53
CA VAL A 109 -15.65 25.82 -22.39
C VAL A 109 -14.55 26.11 -23.41
N ARG A 110 -13.41 25.42 -23.29
CA ARG A 110 -12.26 25.54 -24.20
C ARG A 110 -12.22 24.34 -25.14
N PHE A 111 -12.32 24.60 -26.43
CA PHE A 111 -12.19 23.58 -27.48
C PHE A 111 -10.74 23.47 -27.93
N GLY A 112 -10.25 22.24 -28.17
CA GLY A 112 -8.85 22.03 -28.52
C GLY A 112 -7.89 22.21 -27.33
N ALA A 113 -8.35 21.89 -26.12
CA ALA A 113 -7.65 22.20 -24.89
C ALA A 113 -6.27 21.53 -24.81
N ASP A 114 -5.30 22.26 -24.25
CA ASP A 114 -3.90 21.83 -24.07
C ASP A 114 -3.20 21.40 -25.38
N GLY A 115 -3.66 21.91 -26.52
CA GLY A 115 -3.11 21.59 -27.84
C GLY A 115 -3.66 20.32 -28.48
N ASN A 116 -4.64 19.66 -27.84
CA ASN A 116 -5.32 18.48 -28.36
C ASN A 116 -6.69 18.88 -28.96
N GLU A 117 -6.80 18.89 -30.29
CA GLU A 117 -8.03 19.26 -31.01
C GLU A 117 -9.26 18.41 -30.64
N ASN A 118 -9.03 17.20 -30.13
CA ASN A 118 -10.07 16.26 -29.72
C ASN A 118 -10.42 16.36 -28.22
N ARG A 119 -10.02 17.45 -27.55
CA ARG A 119 -10.30 17.67 -26.13
C ARG A 119 -11.10 18.95 -25.90
N ILE A 120 -12.11 18.84 -25.03
CA ILE A 120 -12.79 19.97 -24.40
C ILE A 120 -12.38 20.04 -22.94
N ALA A 121 -12.08 21.25 -22.47
CA ALA A 121 -11.92 21.56 -21.05
C ALA A 121 -13.05 22.49 -20.58
N ARG A 122 -13.60 22.22 -19.39
CA ARG A 122 -14.65 23.00 -18.75
C ARG A 122 -14.12 23.50 -17.41
N ASP A 123 -13.99 24.80 -17.27
CA ASP A 123 -13.64 25.47 -16.02
C ASP A 123 -14.88 26.16 -15.43
N LEU A 124 -14.98 26.23 -14.09
CA LEU A 124 -16.14 26.85 -13.45
C LEU A 124 -15.75 27.93 -12.44
N GLY A 125 -16.43 29.07 -12.53
CA GLY A 125 -16.52 30.10 -11.49
C GLY A 125 -17.87 30.08 -10.79
N LEU A 126 -17.87 30.07 -9.46
CA LEU A 126 -19.07 30.15 -8.62
C LEU A 126 -19.06 31.44 -7.79
N THR A 127 -20.08 32.28 -7.90
CA THR A 127 -20.17 33.53 -7.13
C THR A 127 -21.48 33.61 -6.37
N TRP A 128 -21.42 33.89 -5.07
CA TRP A 128 -22.58 34.27 -4.26
C TRP A 128 -22.87 35.76 -4.48
N ASP A 129 -24.02 36.09 -5.08
CA ASP A 129 -24.40 37.48 -5.34
C ASP A 129 -25.92 37.66 -5.30
N PRO A 130 -26.54 37.76 -4.11
CA PRO A 130 -28.00 37.83 -3.96
C PRO A 130 -28.58 39.09 -4.60
N GLU A 131 -29.74 38.92 -5.25
CA GLU A 131 -30.31 39.96 -6.13
C GLU A 131 -30.70 41.22 -5.33
N GLY A 132 -30.35 42.41 -5.86
CA GLY A 132 -30.64 43.69 -5.21
C GLY A 132 -29.65 44.13 -4.11
N GLY A 133 -28.59 43.36 -3.84
CA GLY A 133 -27.55 43.69 -2.86
C GLY A 133 -28.00 43.63 -1.39
N THR A 134 -29.28 43.34 -1.15
CA THR A 134 -29.92 43.16 0.14
C THR A 134 -29.99 41.68 0.48
N GLY A 135 -28.86 41.08 0.85
CA GLY A 135 -28.76 39.66 1.19
C GLY A 135 -27.63 39.37 2.17
N ALA A 136 -27.50 38.11 2.60
CA ALA A 136 -26.44 37.68 3.51
C ALA A 136 -25.05 37.97 2.93
N ALA A 137 -24.12 38.39 3.80
CA ALA A 137 -22.75 38.75 3.39
C ALA A 137 -21.94 37.55 2.84
N ALA A 138 -22.35 36.32 3.16
CA ALA A 138 -21.81 35.09 2.59
C ALA A 138 -22.88 33.99 2.63
N SER A 139 -22.66 32.93 1.86
CA SER A 139 -23.44 31.68 1.91
C SER A 139 -22.50 30.48 1.92
N LYS A 140 -22.96 29.35 2.45
CA LYS A 140 -22.22 28.08 2.40
C LYS A 140 -22.57 27.31 1.13
N PHE A 141 -21.60 26.59 0.60
CA PHE A 141 -21.80 25.61 -0.46
C PHE A 141 -21.01 24.33 -0.18
N HIS A 142 -21.50 23.21 -0.71
CA HIS A 142 -21.04 21.87 -0.36
C HIS A 142 -20.52 21.05 -1.56
N GLY A 143 -20.59 21.63 -2.76
CA GLY A 143 -20.14 20.94 -3.95
C GLY A 143 -20.59 21.65 -5.20
N VAL A 144 -19.94 21.27 -6.29
CA VAL A 144 -20.18 21.77 -7.62
C VAL A 144 -20.10 20.59 -8.57
N MET A 145 -21.01 20.50 -9.53
CA MET A 145 -20.92 19.49 -10.57
C MET A 145 -21.06 20.07 -11.96
N LEU A 146 -20.37 19.43 -12.90
CA LEU A 146 -20.56 19.56 -14.33
C LEU A 146 -21.23 18.26 -14.82
N SER A 147 -22.28 18.38 -15.61
CA SER A 147 -22.98 17.20 -16.10
C SER A 147 -23.29 17.28 -17.59
N ALA A 148 -23.47 16.11 -18.20
CA ALA A 148 -23.87 15.97 -19.60
C ALA A 148 -24.63 14.65 -19.80
N ALA A 149 -25.64 14.64 -20.66
CA ALA A 149 -26.42 13.44 -20.95
C ALA A 149 -25.79 12.65 -22.10
N LEU A 150 -25.45 11.39 -21.86
CA LEU A 150 -24.88 10.46 -22.83
C LEU A 150 -25.93 9.43 -23.29
N PRO A 151 -25.89 8.97 -24.54
CA PRO A 151 -26.65 7.81 -24.97
C PRO A 151 -26.32 6.57 -24.12
N LYS A 152 -27.33 5.75 -23.82
CA LYS A 152 -27.15 4.51 -23.05
C LYS A 152 -26.73 3.33 -23.94
N THR A 153 -25.70 3.53 -24.76
CA THR A 153 -25.20 2.56 -25.75
C THR A 153 -23.72 2.28 -25.55
N GLY A 154 -23.22 1.17 -26.14
CA GLY A 154 -21.81 0.81 -26.07
C GLY A 154 -21.39 0.18 -24.74
N ARG A 155 -20.12 0.37 -24.36
CA ARG A 155 -19.50 -0.18 -23.15
C ARG A 155 -18.71 0.87 -22.39
N TYR A 156 -18.44 0.61 -21.11
CA TYR A 156 -17.67 1.50 -20.24
C TYR A 156 -16.66 0.72 -19.39
N LEU A 157 -15.63 1.42 -18.93
CA LEU A 157 -14.60 0.93 -18.02
C LEU A 157 -14.23 2.01 -17.00
N VAL A 158 -14.28 1.62 -15.72
CA VAL A 158 -13.60 2.30 -14.62
C VAL A 158 -12.39 1.45 -14.21
N PRO A 159 -11.15 1.87 -14.53
CA PRO A 159 -9.95 1.10 -14.22
C PRO A 159 -9.86 0.76 -12.73
N THR A 160 -9.28 -0.41 -12.42
CA THR A 160 -9.06 -0.95 -11.06
C THR A 160 -10.33 -1.33 -10.29
N GLN A 161 -11.53 -1.11 -10.86
CA GLN A 161 -12.81 -1.49 -10.26
C GLN A 161 -13.37 -2.82 -10.77
N ILE A 162 -12.54 -3.72 -11.31
CA ILE A 162 -12.95 -5.05 -11.81
C ILE A 162 -13.81 -5.81 -10.79
N ALA A 163 -13.60 -5.56 -9.50
CA ALA A 163 -14.26 -6.23 -8.39
C ALA A 163 -15.67 -5.70 -8.09
N GLN A 164 -15.97 -4.48 -8.54
CA GLN A 164 -17.24 -3.81 -8.30
C GLN A 164 -18.22 -4.19 -9.40
N ALA A 165 -19.48 -4.42 -9.03
CA ALA A 165 -20.53 -4.83 -9.97
C ALA A 165 -20.68 -3.86 -11.15
N ASN A 166 -20.43 -2.56 -10.91
CA ASN A 166 -20.54 -1.49 -11.88
C ASN A 166 -19.18 -0.94 -12.33
N GLY A 167 -18.09 -1.71 -12.21
CA GLY A 167 -16.75 -1.23 -12.59
C GLY A 167 -16.46 -1.30 -14.09
N ARG A 168 -17.23 -2.08 -14.85
CA ARG A 168 -17.17 -2.20 -16.31
C ARG A 168 -18.41 -2.89 -16.85
N GLY A 169 -18.71 -2.74 -18.13
CA GLY A 169 -19.74 -3.53 -18.79
C GLY A 169 -20.38 -2.79 -19.96
N ARG A 170 -21.51 -3.31 -20.45
CA ARG A 170 -22.33 -2.60 -21.42
C ARG A 170 -23.08 -1.48 -20.72
N CYS A 171 -23.17 -0.30 -21.35
CA CYS A 171 -23.90 0.85 -20.79
C CYS A 171 -25.39 0.52 -20.55
N ALA A 172 -25.98 -0.31 -21.41
CA ALA A 172 -27.37 -0.75 -21.29
C ALA A 172 -27.64 -1.65 -20.07
N ASP A 173 -26.61 -2.34 -19.56
CA ASP A 173 -26.75 -3.25 -18.41
C ASP A 173 -26.59 -2.53 -17.06
N LEU A 174 -26.15 -1.27 -17.04
CA LEU A 174 -26.02 -0.50 -15.80
C LEU A 174 -27.43 -0.23 -15.22
N PRO A 175 -27.78 -0.76 -14.03
CA PRO A 175 -29.13 -0.64 -13.50
C PRO A 175 -29.55 0.81 -13.27
N ILE A 176 -30.82 1.13 -13.55
CA ILE A 176 -31.39 2.48 -13.34
C ILE A 176 -31.19 2.89 -11.86
N GLY A 177 -30.78 4.14 -11.65
CA GLY A 177 -30.52 4.67 -10.31
C GLY A 177 -29.23 4.18 -9.68
N GLN A 178 -28.35 3.53 -10.44
CA GLN A 178 -26.99 3.17 -10.01
C GLN A 178 -25.93 3.94 -10.80
N ALA A 179 -24.74 4.03 -10.21
CA ALA A 179 -23.58 4.66 -10.82
C ALA A 179 -22.44 3.67 -11.03
N ALA A 180 -21.64 3.93 -12.06
CA ALA A 180 -20.23 3.54 -12.12
C ALA A 180 -19.42 4.81 -11.82
N ASN A 181 -18.55 4.77 -10.81
CA ASN A 181 -17.86 5.97 -10.33
C ASN A 181 -16.37 5.76 -10.16
N THR A 182 -15.61 6.83 -10.32
CA THR A 182 -14.24 6.91 -9.81
C THR A 182 -14.27 7.34 -8.36
N SER A 183 -13.43 6.77 -7.49
CA SER A 183 -13.40 7.13 -6.07
C SER A 183 -12.36 8.22 -5.77
N TRP A 184 -12.79 9.42 -5.34
CA TRP A 184 -11.99 10.46 -4.64
C TRP A 184 -10.57 10.70 -5.20
N ALA A 185 -10.37 10.60 -6.50
CA ALA A 185 -9.07 10.67 -7.17
C ALA A 185 -9.25 11.04 -8.65
N ILE A 186 -8.15 11.35 -9.33
CA ILE A 186 -8.11 11.76 -10.73
C ILE A 186 -8.15 10.52 -11.64
N TRP A 187 -9.10 9.60 -11.45
CA TRP A 187 -9.17 8.39 -12.27
C TRP A 187 -9.87 8.66 -13.60
N PRO A 188 -9.47 8.00 -14.69
CA PRO A 188 -10.18 8.10 -15.96
C PRO A 188 -11.48 7.30 -15.93
N MET A 189 -12.55 7.88 -16.48
CA MET A 189 -13.77 7.18 -16.87
C MET A 189 -13.73 7.00 -18.38
N LEU A 190 -13.72 5.75 -18.86
CA LEU A 190 -13.71 5.44 -20.29
C LEU A 190 -15.08 4.95 -20.73
N ILE A 191 -15.60 5.54 -21.80
CA ILE A 191 -16.91 5.17 -22.36
C ILE A 191 -16.72 4.99 -23.86
N GLU A 192 -16.93 3.79 -24.37
CA GLU A 192 -16.89 3.47 -25.80
C GLU A 192 -18.34 3.36 -26.30
N PRO A 193 -18.97 4.48 -26.73
CA PRO A 193 -20.37 4.48 -27.18
C PRO A 193 -20.62 3.59 -28.40
N GLU A 194 -19.59 3.41 -29.24
CA GLU A 194 -19.54 2.43 -30.32
C GLU A 194 -18.10 1.99 -30.56
N ASP A 195 -17.93 0.84 -31.21
CA ASP A 195 -16.63 0.20 -31.43
C ASP A 195 -15.63 1.15 -32.11
N GLY A 196 -14.45 1.31 -31.50
CA GLY A 196 -13.35 2.12 -32.03
C GLY A 196 -13.45 3.62 -31.77
N LEU A 197 -14.41 4.08 -30.96
CA LEU A 197 -14.47 5.47 -30.48
C LEU A 197 -14.67 5.49 -28.97
N THR A 198 -13.69 6.00 -28.23
CA THR A 198 -13.74 6.11 -26.76
C THR A 198 -13.80 7.58 -26.33
N LEU A 199 -14.66 7.87 -25.36
CA LEU A 199 -14.66 9.11 -24.58
C LEU A 199 -13.82 8.89 -23.32
N LEU A 200 -12.75 9.66 -23.18
CA LEU A 200 -11.96 9.78 -21.95
C LEU A 200 -12.50 10.97 -21.16
N CYS A 201 -13.16 10.68 -20.03
CA CYS A 201 -13.67 11.68 -19.11
C CYS A 201 -12.81 11.68 -17.84
N ILE A 202 -12.15 12.79 -17.55
CA ILE A 202 -11.20 12.92 -16.42
C ILE A 202 -11.20 14.37 -15.95
N SER A 203 -10.94 14.62 -14.66
CA SER A 203 -10.99 15.98 -14.11
C SER A 203 -9.77 16.29 -13.25
N ASP A 204 -9.24 17.51 -13.33
CA ASP A 204 -8.13 17.98 -12.52
C ASP A 204 -8.60 18.33 -11.09
N MET A 205 -8.52 17.33 -10.22
CA MET A 205 -8.93 17.39 -8.81
C MET A 205 -7.75 17.64 -7.86
N ARG A 206 -6.76 18.45 -8.28
CA ARG A 206 -5.63 18.84 -7.42
C ARG A 206 -5.98 19.89 -6.37
N ARG A 207 -7.03 20.68 -6.59
CA ARG A 207 -7.49 21.72 -5.65
C ARG A 207 -8.45 21.15 -4.61
N ASP A 208 -9.51 20.50 -5.08
CA ASP A 208 -10.55 19.89 -4.25
C ASP A 208 -10.62 18.39 -4.49
N PRO A 209 -11.10 17.60 -3.53
CA PRO A 209 -11.54 16.25 -3.82
C PRO A 209 -12.73 16.23 -4.78
N GLY A 210 -12.97 15.11 -5.46
CA GLY A 210 -14.10 14.96 -6.37
C GLY A 210 -14.17 13.56 -6.97
N SER A 211 -15.14 13.37 -7.88
CA SER A 211 -15.41 12.12 -8.57
C SER A 211 -15.90 12.35 -10.00
N THR A 212 -15.51 11.49 -10.93
CA THR A 212 -16.12 11.36 -12.25
C THR A 212 -16.95 10.07 -12.30
N LEU A 213 -18.20 10.15 -12.73
CA LEU A 213 -19.10 9.00 -12.73
C LEU A 213 -20.10 9.06 -13.89
N ILE A 214 -20.64 7.90 -14.24
CA ILE A 214 -21.84 7.79 -15.06
C ILE A 214 -22.99 7.32 -14.17
N TRP A 215 -24.09 8.03 -14.20
CA TRP A 215 -25.34 7.69 -13.51
C TRP A 215 -26.35 7.15 -14.51
N SER A 216 -26.96 6.01 -14.22
CA SER A 216 -27.93 5.36 -15.11
C SER A 216 -29.34 5.89 -14.90
N GLU A 217 -29.94 6.39 -15.97
CA GLU A 217 -31.35 6.80 -16.05
C GLU A 217 -32.12 5.84 -16.96
N ASP A 218 -33.41 6.08 -17.18
CA ASP A 218 -34.28 5.17 -17.93
C ASP A 218 -33.76 4.90 -19.35
N ASP A 219 -33.49 5.95 -20.12
CA ASP A 219 -33.11 5.89 -21.55
C ASP A 219 -31.71 6.44 -21.86
N ARG A 220 -30.98 6.93 -20.85
CA ARG A 220 -29.70 7.61 -21.00
C ARG A 220 -28.76 7.35 -19.83
N LEU A 221 -27.51 7.76 -19.99
CA LEU A 221 -26.55 7.91 -18.91
C LEU A 221 -26.34 9.41 -18.65
N ARG A 222 -26.05 9.78 -17.40
CA ARG A 222 -25.58 11.13 -17.06
C ARG A 222 -24.12 11.04 -16.68
N LEU A 223 -23.25 11.65 -17.49
CA LEU A 223 -21.87 11.93 -17.08
C LEU A 223 -21.91 13.02 -16.01
N VAL A 224 -21.28 12.77 -14.88
CA VAL A 224 -21.15 13.73 -13.79
C VAL A 224 -19.66 13.84 -13.43
N GLN A 225 -19.14 15.05 -13.51
CA GLN A 225 -17.81 15.44 -13.03
C GLN A 225 -18.04 16.35 -11.83
N ASP A 226 -18.02 15.74 -10.64
CA ASP A 226 -18.20 16.44 -9.38
C ASP A 226 -16.88 16.95 -8.81
N PHE A 227 -16.98 18.09 -8.15
CA PHE A 227 -15.95 18.65 -7.30
C PHE A 227 -16.58 18.90 -5.93
N HIS A 228 -16.02 18.28 -4.91
CA HIS A 228 -16.35 18.52 -3.50
C HIS A 228 -15.68 19.82 -3.03
N ALA A 229 -15.95 20.91 -3.75
CA ALA A 229 -15.58 22.26 -3.37
C ALA A 229 -16.57 22.74 -2.30
N GLU A 230 -16.05 23.01 -1.10
CA GLU A 230 -16.86 23.28 0.10
C GLU A 230 -16.29 24.48 0.86
N GLY A 231 -17.17 25.35 1.36
CA GLY A 231 -16.77 26.47 2.22
C GLY A 231 -17.73 27.67 2.16
N TRP A 232 -17.22 28.81 2.62
CA TRP A 232 -17.92 30.09 2.55
C TRP A 232 -17.71 30.75 1.18
N ALA A 233 -18.79 31.12 0.51
CA ALA A 233 -18.77 32.03 -0.62
C ALA A 233 -19.08 33.45 -0.14
N GLU A 234 -18.06 34.29 -0.06
CA GLU A 234 -18.21 35.71 0.25
C GLU A 234 -18.94 36.44 -0.89
N ARG A 235 -19.81 37.39 -0.55
CA ARG A 235 -20.59 38.12 -1.55
C ARG A 235 -19.68 38.81 -2.57
N GLY A 236 -19.92 38.53 -3.84
CA GLY A 236 -19.19 39.11 -4.97
C GLY A 236 -17.79 38.53 -5.18
N VAL A 237 -17.37 37.53 -4.41
CA VAL A 237 -16.09 36.84 -4.59
C VAL A 237 -16.32 35.54 -5.36
N THR A 238 -15.71 35.43 -6.54
CA THR A 238 -15.79 34.23 -7.38
C THR A 238 -14.86 33.14 -6.86
N GLN A 239 -15.38 31.93 -6.72
CA GLN A 239 -14.67 30.70 -6.39
C GLN A 239 -14.29 29.98 -7.67
N GLU A 240 -13.01 29.72 -7.90
CA GLU A 240 -12.54 28.90 -9.03
C GLU A 240 -12.52 27.42 -8.66
N VAL A 241 -13.20 26.59 -9.45
CA VAL A 241 -13.30 25.14 -9.28
C VAL A 241 -12.45 24.44 -10.35
N GLY A 242 -11.94 23.24 -10.05
CA GLY A 242 -11.05 22.48 -10.94
C GLY A 242 -11.62 22.24 -12.35
N THR A 243 -10.75 21.84 -13.28
CA THR A 243 -11.10 21.68 -14.69
C THR A 243 -11.61 20.27 -14.97
N ALA A 244 -12.75 20.16 -15.64
CA ALA A 244 -13.29 18.90 -16.16
C ALA A 244 -12.95 18.73 -17.64
N PHE A 245 -12.52 17.54 -18.05
CA PHE A 245 -12.16 17.24 -19.42
C PHE A 245 -13.05 16.15 -20.03
N ILE A 246 -13.36 16.33 -21.32
CA ILE A 246 -13.94 15.32 -22.19
C ILE A 246 -13.06 15.24 -23.43
N GLU A 247 -12.48 14.07 -23.69
CA GLU A 247 -11.62 13.82 -24.85
C GLU A 247 -12.17 12.69 -25.71
N VAL A 248 -12.20 12.88 -27.02
CA VAL A 248 -12.53 11.85 -28.00
C VAL A 248 -11.26 11.16 -28.47
N VAL A 249 -11.16 9.86 -28.21
CA VAL A 249 -10.07 9.00 -28.66
C VAL A 249 -10.62 8.06 -29.73
N PRO A 250 -10.22 8.20 -31.01
CA PRO A 250 -10.69 7.33 -32.10
C PRO A 250 -9.98 5.97 -32.07
N ALA A 251 -10.10 5.29 -30.94
CA ALA A 251 -9.60 3.93 -30.70
C ALA A 251 -10.49 3.20 -29.67
N PRO A 252 -10.40 1.85 -29.60
CA PRO A 252 -11.07 1.08 -28.56
C PRO A 252 -10.59 1.44 -27.16
N LEU A 253 -11.41 1.13 -26.14
CA LEU A 253 -11.15 1.55 -24.75
C LEU A 253 -9.79 1.07 -24.23
N GLU A 254 -9.33 -0.11 -24.64
CA GLU A 254 -8.06 -0.68 -24.19
C GLU A 254 -6.86 0.14 -24.68
N VAL A 255 -6.94 0.70 -25.89
CA VAL A 255 -5.93 1.59 -26.47
C VAL A 255 -6.01 2.98 -25.81
N ALA A 256 -7.23 3.50 -25.61
CA ALA A 256 -7.43 4.78 -24.94
C ALA A 256 -6.88 4.77 -23.51
N LEU A 257 -7.08 3.69 -22.75
CA LEU A 257 -6.49 3.51 -21.43
C LEU A 257 -4.95 3.47 -21.49
N ALA A 258 -4.38 2.79 -22.48
CA ALA A 258 -2.94 2.60 -22.58
C ALA A 258 -2.17 3.85 -23.03
N GLU A 259 -2.79 4.70 -23.86
CA GLU A 259 -2.10 5.80 -24.53
C GLU A 259 -2.63 7.18 -24.10
N ALA A 260 -3.94 7.40 -24.18
CA ALA A 260 -4.53 8.73 -24.00
C ALA A 260 -4.48 9.21 -22.53
N VAL A 261 -4.57 8.30 -21.56
CA VAL A 261 -4.49 8.66 -20.13
C VAL A 261 -3.12 9.24 -19.77
N TRP A 262 -2.03 8.66 -20.27
CA TRP A 262 -0.68 9.20 -20.05
C TRP A 262 -0.45 10.50 -20.81
N ALA A 263 -0.94 10.61 -22.05
CA ALA A 263 -0.89 11.87 -22.79
C ALA A 263 -1.62 12.99 -22.03
N TRP A 264 -2.79 12.71 -21.45
CA TRP A 264 -3.51 13.66 -20.63
C TRP A 264 -2.71 14.12 -19.41
N TYR A 265 -2.07 13.19 -18.67
CA TYR A 265 -1.20 13.55 -17.55
C TYR A 265 -0.05 14.46 -17.98
N ASP A 266 0.54 14.19 -19.14
CA ASP A 266 1.62 15.00 -19.68
C ASP A 266 1.15 16.41 -20.04
N ASP A 267 -0.02 16.53 -20.66
CA ASP A 267 -0.61 17.81 -21.06
C ASP A 267 -0.97 18.69 -19.84
N VAL A 268 -1.53 18.12 -18.77
CA VAL A 268 -1.90 18.87 -17.55
C VAL A 268 -0.75 19.06 -16.56
N GLY A 269 0.43 18.53 -16.88
CA GLY A 269 1.66 18.64 -16.09
C GLY A 269 1.59 17.88 -14.77
N LEU A 270 0.94 16.72 -14.72
CA LEU A 270 0.87 15.86 -13.55
C LEU A 270 1.84 14.69 -13.73
N HIS A 271 3.05 14.87 -13.23
CA HIS A 271 4.12 13.87 -13.32
C HIS A 271 4.62 13.48 -11.94
N VAL A 272 5.23 12.32 -11.82
CA VAL A 272 5.99 11.96 -10.62
C VAL A 272 7.17 12.92 -10.39
N PRO A 273 7.70 13.06 -9.15
CA PRO A 273 8.83 13.92 -8.88
C PRO A 273 10.03 13.59 -9.81
N PRO A 274 10.59 14.58 -10.53
CA PRO A 274 11.67 14.33 -11.51
C PRO A 274 12.98 13.89 -10.85
N SER A 275 13.17 14.18 -9.56
CA SER A 275 14.41 14.00 -8.83
C SER A 275 14.38 12.83 -7.84
N ARG A 276 13.47 11.87 -8.01
CA ARG A 276 13.35 10.68 -7.14
C ARG A 276 14.69 9.90 -7.12
N PRO A 277 15.24 9.58 -5.94
CA PRO A 277 16.49 8.82 -5.87
C PRO A 277 16.30 7.35 -6.25
N ASP A 278 17.24 6.82 -7.03
CA ASP A 278 17.21 5.46 -7.58
C ASP A 278 17.04 4.35 -6.52
N TRP A 279 17.63 4.56 -5.34
CA TRP A 279 17.61 3.57 -4.27
C TRP A 279 16.19 3.20 -3.84
N VAL A 280 15.22 4.10 -4.00
CA VAL A 280 13.81 3.87 -3.67
C VAL A 280 13.22 2.69 -4.48
N ARG A 281 13.63 2.53 -5.74
CA ARG A 281 13.19 1.40 -6.58
C ARG A 281 13.98 0.12 -6.32
N ASP A 282 15.21 0.27 -5.86
CA ASP A 282 16.14 -0.83 -5.66
C ASP A 282 16.02 -1.50 -4.29
N ALA A 283 15.70 -0.72 -3.26
CA ALA A 283 15.65 -1.18 -1.88
C ALA A 283 14.39 -2.00 -1.60
N VAL A 284 14.54 -2.91 -0.64
CA VAL A 284 13.44 -3.55 0.07
C VAL A 284 13.36 -2.90 1.44
N LEU A 285 12.18 -2.41 1.80
CA LEU A 285 11.92 -1.68 3.03
C LEU A 285 11.60 -2.65 4.18
N TYR A 286 12.19 -2.46 5.35
CA TYR A 286 11.79 -3.12 6.57
C TYR A 286 11.12 -2.13 7.54
N SER A 287 9.82 -2.29 7.79
CA SER A 287 9.06 -1.42 8.70
C SER A 287 9.04 -2.01 10.11
N PHE A 288 9.40 -1.21 11.13
CA PHE A 288 9.50 -1.63 12.52
C PHE A 288 9.24 -0.49 13.51
N HIS A 289 9.11 -0.81 14.80
CA HIS A 289 9.16 0.18 15.86
C HIS A 289 10.23 -0.22 16.89
N PRO A 290 11.12 0.68 17.34
CA PRO A 290 12.21 0.34 18.27
C PRO A 290 11.72 -0.23 19.61
N GLY A 291 10.53 0.17 20.06
CA GLY A 291 9.91 -0.42 21.24
C GLY A 291 9.42 -1.85 21.04
N GLY A 292 9.05 -2.25 19.82
CA GLY A 292 8.47 -3.57 19.61
C GLY A 292 7.40 -3.69 18.53
N THR A 293 6.64 -4.78 18.57
CA THR A 293 5.47 -5.02 17.75
C THR A 293 4.23 -4.29 18.30
N ILE A 294 3.28 -3.97 17.43
CA ILE A 294 2.02 -3.33 17.84
C ILE A 294 1.20 -4.22 18.80
N GLY A 295 1.24 -5.55 18.62
CA GLY A 295 0.54 -6.49 19.49
C GLY A 295 1.16 -6.63 20.88
N SER A 296 2.39 -6.16 21.09
CA SER A 296 2.98 -6.00 22.42
C SER A 296 2.71 -4.63 23.05
N GLY A 297 2.04 -3.73 22.33
CA GLY A 297 1.97 -2.32 22.68
C GLY A 297 3.35 -1.67 22.65
N PHE A 298 4.22 -2.12 21.74
CA PHE A 298 5.59 -1.63 21.54
C PHE A 298 6.51 -1.85 22.74
N ARG A 299 6.49 -3.06 23.32
CA ARG A 299 7.22 -3.36 24.57
C ARG A 299 8.20 -4.53 24.46
N ASP A 300 8.23 -5.26 23.36
CA ASP A 300 8.93 -6.55 23.19
C ASP A 300 10.27 -6.47 22.44
N LEU A 301 10.73 -5.30 22.00
CA LEU A 301 12.09 -5.15 21.44
C LEU A 301 13.03 -4.46 22.44
N GLY A 302 12.59 -3.37 23.07
CA GLY A 302 13.33 -2.74 24.18
C GLY A 302 14.07 -1.45 23.85
N GLY A 303 13.78 -0.77 22.73
CA GLY A 303 14.29 0.57 22.41
C GLY A 303 15.41 0.57 21.37
N PHE A 304 16.05 1.73 21.20
CA PHE A 304 17.02 1.99 20.13
C PHE A 304 18.23 1.05 20.18
N THR A 305 18.80 0.83 21.37
CA THR A 305 19.95 -0.07 21.56
C THR A 305 19.61 -1.51 21.20
N ALA A 306 18.45 -2.02 21.63
CA ALA A 306 18.00 -3.36 21.32
C ALA A 306 17.64 -3.52 19.83
N ALA A 307 17.06 -2.49 19.19
CA ALA A 307 16.84 -2.48 17.75
C ALA A 307 18.17 -2.58 16.97
N ARG A 308 19.20 -1.86 17.41
CA ARG A 308 20.54 -1.91 16.82
C ARG A 308 21.18 -3.29 16.98
N GLU A 309 21.04 -3.91 18.15
CA GLU A 309 21.76 -5.15 18.50
C GLU A 309 21.05 -6.42 18.04
N ASN A 310 19.72 -6.43 17.97
CA ASN A 310 18.93 -7.62 17.66
C ASN A 310 18.30 -7.56 16.27
N LEU A 311 17.68 -6.41 15.91
CA LEU A 311 16.90 -6.30 14.68
C LEU A 311 17.78 -6.00 13.47
N LEU A 312 18.66 -5.00 13.58
CA LEU A 312 19.48 -4.56 12.46
C LEU A 312 20.35 -5.66 11.85
N PRO A 313 20.99 -6.56 12.63
CA PRO A 313 21.74 -7.69 12.05
C PRO A 313 20.86 -8.66 11.25
N ILE A 314 19.59 -8.81 11.61
CA ILE A 314 18.62 -9.62 10.85
C ILE A 314 18.29 -8.92 9.54
N VAL A 315 18.01 -7.61 9.60
CA VAL A 315 17.71 -6.76 8.43
C VAL A 315 18.88 -6.78 7.42
N GLU A 316 20.12 -6.64 7.92
CA GLU A 316 21.34 -6.75 7.12
C GLU A 316 21.48 -8.16 6.50
N ARG A 317 21.34 -9.22 7.31
CA ARG A 317 21.43 -10.60 6.82
C ARG A 317 20.42 -10.90 5.72
N LEU A 318 19.19 -10.38 5.82
CA LEU A 318 18.17 -10.52 4.79
C LEU A 318 18.52 -9.77 3.50
N GLY A 319 19.42 -8.78 3.55
CA GLY A 319 19.81 -7.96 2.40
C GLY A 319 18.86 -6.79 2.14
N MET A 320 18.14 -6.32 3.16
CA MET A 320 17.26 -5.15 3.05
C MET A 320 18.06 -3.90 2.67
N GLY A 321 17.43 -2.96 1.98
CA GLY A 321 18.08 -1.71 1.53
C GLY A 321 17.67 -0.48 2.33
N ALA A 322 16.56 -0.57 3.07
CA ALA A 322 16.04 0.51 3.89
C ALA A 322 15.26 -0.02 5.09
N VAL A 323 15.19 0.77 6.15
CA VAL A 323 14.29 0.58 7.30
C VAL A 323 13.38 1.79 7.44
N TRP A 324 12.19 1.58 8.01
CA TRP A 324 11.30 2.65 8.45
C TRP A 324 10.89 2.39 9.90
N ALA A 325 11.28 3.32 10.79
CA ALA A 325 10.82 3.35 12.16
C ALA A 325 9.46 4.06 12.26
N LEU A 326 8.44 3.37 12.77
CA LEU A 326 7.15 3.94 13.21
C LEU A 326 7.35 5.09 14.21
N PRO A 327 6.33 5.93 14.50
CA PRO A 327 6.50 7.16 15.27
C PRO A 327 7.20 6.97 16.62
N ILE A 328 8.25 7.76 16.89
CA ILE A 328 9.14 7.62 18.06
C ILE A 328 9.11 8.83 19.01
N GLU A 329 8.33 9.86 18.66
CA GLU A 329 8.22 11.13 19.39
C GLU A 329 7.46 10.98 20.72
N ASP A 330 7.50 12.00 21.57
CA ASP A 330 6.90 11.93 22.90
C ASP A 330 5.41 11.58 22.83
N ARG A 331 5.03 10.60 23.66
CA ARG A 331 3.74 9.86 23.73
C ARG A 331 3.48 8.78 22.66
N SER A 332 4.11 8.84 21.48
CA SER A 332 3.72 8.28 20.15
C SER A 332 3.20 6.82 20.01
N CYS A 333 3.16 6.32 18.76
CA CYS A 333 2.10 5.56 18.04
C CYS A 333 0.96 6.44 17.47
N TYR A 334 1.34 7.56 16.84
CA TYR A 334 0.49 8.56 16.16
C TYR A 334 -0.17 9.64 17.03
N TRP A 335 0.24 9.80 18.29
CA TRP A 335 -0.22 10.89 19.17
C TRP A 335 0.93 11.78 19.67
N PRO A 336 1.64 12.52 18.78
CA PRO A 336 2.78 13.33 19.19
C PRO A 336 2.34 14.48 20.09
N ARG A 337 2.88 14.53 21.31
CA ARG A 337 2.75 15.70 22.18
C ARG A 337 3.87 16.70 21.92
N ASP A 338 5.10 16.22 21.92
CA ASP A 338 6.32 16.99 21.61
C ASP A 338 7.14 16.26 20.56
N TYR A 339 7.32 16.89 19.39
CA TYR A 339 8.04 16.33 18.26
C TYR A 339 9.55 16.30 18.44
N TYR A 340 10.12 17.05 19.39
CA TYR A 340 11.57 17.16 19.57
C TYR A 340 12.09 16.32 20.73
N ARG A 341 11.23 15.47 21.29
CA ARG A 341 11.53 14.57 22.40
C ARG A 341 11.09 13.16 22.04
N PHE A 342 11.88 12.15 22.43
CA PHE A 342 11.51 10.75 22.23
C PHE A 342 10.50 10.25 23.27
N GLN A 343 9.69 9.26 22.87
CA GLN A 343 8.81 8.53 23.77
C GLN A 343 9.60 7.90 24.94
N PRO A 344 9.10 8.01 26.18
CA PRO A 344 9.72 7.34 27.33
C PRO A 344 9.88 5.83 27.10
N GLY A 345 11.07 5.31 27.39
CA GLY A 345 11.39 3.88 27.27
C GLY A 345 12.09 3.47 25.97
N LEU A 346 12.21 4.35 24.96
CA LEU A 346 12.95 4.03 23.74
C LEU A 346 14.46 4.23 23.87
N GLY A 347 14.91 5.13 24.73
CA GLY A 347 16.32 5.45 24.93
C GLY A 347 16.62 6.94 24.73
N SER A 348 17.91 7.26 24.64
CA SER A 348 18.46 8.61 24.52
C SER A 348 18.68 9.02 23.05
N PRO A 349 18.82 10.33 22.78
CA PRO A 349 19.23 10.82 21.45
C PRO A 349 20.55 10.23 20.94
N GLN A 350 21.49 9.91 21.83
CA GLN A 350 22.75 9.27 21.47
C GLN A 350 22.55 7.84 21.01
N GLU A 351 21.66 7.09 21.67
CA GLU A 351 21.31 5.72 21.25
C GLU A 351 20.54 5.71 19.94
N TYR A 352 19.65 6.68 19.72
CA TYR A 352 18.98 6.84 18.42
C TYR A 352 19.98 7.13 17.29
N ARG A 353 20.92 8.05 17.50
CA ARG A 353 22.01 8.31 16.55
C ARG A 353 22.80 7.02 16.26
N ALA A 354 23.18 6.28 17.29
CA ALA A 354 23.95 5.05 17.14
C ALA A 354 23.19 3.96 16.35
N LEU A 355 21.86 3.94 16.41
CA LEU A 355 21.03 3.07 15.58
C LEU A 355 21.05 3.51 14.10
N VAL A 356 20.92 4.82 13.84
CA VAL A 356 20.97 5.37 12.47
C VAL A 356 22.36 5.16 11.85
N ASP A 357 23.43 5.47 12.59
CA ASP A 357 24.82 5.31 12.13
C ASP A 357 25.10 3.83 11.80
N ALA A 358 24.68 2.89 12.66
CA ALA A 358 24.84 1.46 12.41
C ALA A 358 24.08 0.99 11.16
N ALA A 359 22.89 1.55 10.88
CA ALA A 359 22.16 1.25 9.66
C ALA A 359 22.93 1.72 8.42
N HIS A 360 23.51 2.93 8.46
CA HIS A 360 24.35 3.45 7.38
C HIS A 360 25.63 2.64 7.17
N GLU A 361 26.28 2.19 8.26
CA GLU A 361 27.44 1.29 8.20
C GLU A 361 27.11 -0.04 7.50
N ALA A 362 25.89 -0.55 7.67
CA ALA A 362 25.35 -1.73 6.99
C ALA A 362 24.81 -1.44 5.56
N GLY A 363 24.92 -0.20 5.07
CA GLY A 363 24.42 0.21 3.76
C GLY A 363 22.89 0.31 3.66
N ILE A 364 22.21 0.47 4.81
CA ILE A 364 20.75 0.52 4.94
C ILE A 364 20.31 1.98 5.13
N ARG A 365 19.38 2.45 4.31
CA ARG A 365 18.74 3.77 4.46
C ARG A 365 17.80 3.78 5.66
N PHE A 366 17.74 4.89 6.39
CA PHE A 366 16.92 5.02 7.59
C PHE A 366 15.80 6.05 7.39
N TRP A 367 14.57 5.57 7.32
CA TRP A 367 13.36 6.39 7.42
C TRP A 367 12.78 6.36 8.83
N GLN A 368 12.14 7.47 9.20
CA GLN A 368 11.32 7.59 10.39
C GLN A 368 9.89 7.99 9.98
N ASP A 369 8.91 7.78 10.84
CA ASP A 369 7.57 8.34 10.67
C ASP A 369 7.51 9.83 11.02
N ILE A 370 6.68 10.60 10.31
CA ILE A 370 6.30 11.96 10.70
C ILE A 370 4.78 12.09 10.64
N VAL A 371 4.22 12.70 11.68
CA VAL A 371 2.78 12.69 11.96
C VAL A 371 2.19 14.09 11.79
N PRO A 372 1.92 14.57 10.57
CA PRO A 372 1.48 15.96 10.30
C PRO A 372 0.06 16.26 10.78
N HIS A 373 -0.74 15.25 11.12
CA HIS A 373 -2.06 15.49 11.69
C HIS A 373 -2.03 15.89 13.19
N GLY A 374 -0.85 15.99 13.82
CA GLY A 374 -0.62 16.86 14.99
C GLY A 374 -1.12 16.41 16.37
N GLY A 375 -1.81 15.28 16.48
CA GLY A 375 -2.43 14.84 17.75
C GLY A 375 -3.69 15.64 18.10
N THR A 376 -3.72 16.26 19.29
CA THR A 376 -4.90 16.92 19.87
C THR A 376 -4.71 18.44 20.03
N PRO A 377 -5.80 19.24 20.14
CA PRO A 377 -5.69 20.68 20.40
C PRO A 377 -4.89 21.03 21.67
N ALA A 378 -5.08 20.25 22.75
CA ALA A 378 -4.33 20.43 24.00
C ALA A 378 -2.82 20.23 23.84
N PHE A 379 -2.37 19.35 22.93
CA PHE A 379 -0.93 19.26 22.63
C PHE A 379 -0.44 20.41 21.77
N GLY A 380 -1.29 20.98 20.93
CA GLY A 380 -1.01 22.24 20.25
C GLY A 380 -0.68 23.36 21.24
N GLN A 381 -1.48 23.50 22.30
CA GLN A 381 -1.22 24.44 23.38
C GLN A 381 0.14 24.20 24.04
N VAL A 382 0.47 22.94 24.38
CA VAL A 382 1.77 22.57 24.97
C VAL A 382 2.96 22.96 24.08
N ARG A 383 2.80 22.88 22.76
CA ARG A 383 3.82 23.27 21.78
C ARG A 383 3.87 24.78 21.51
N GLY A 384 2.93 25.56 22.04
CA GLY A 384 2.79 26.98 21.75
C GLY A 384 2.27 27.27 20.34
N ASN A 385 1.61 26.30 19.70
CA ASN A 385 0.91 26.51 18.42
C ASN A 385 -0.33 27.39 18.65
N LYS A 386 -0.98 27.87 17.58
CA LYS A 386 -2.17 28.74 17.67
C LYS A 386 -3.46 28.00 17.32
N PRO A 387 -4.60 28.31 17.97
CA PRO A 387 -5.82 27.53 17.80
C PRO A 387 -6.43 27.71 16.41
N TRP A 388 -6.19 28.84 15.74
CA TRP A 388 -6.59 29.03 14.33
C TRP A 388 -5.76 28.21 13.34
N TRP A 389 -4.72 27.48 13.76
CA TRP A 389 -4.07 26.47 12.91
C TRP A 389 -4.82 25.13 12.89
N LEU A 390 -5.92 25.03 13.65
CA LEU A 390 -6.83 23.89 13.64
C LEU A 390 -7.85 24.01 12.50
N ALA A 391 -8.38 22.86 12.10
CA ALA A 391 -9.56 22.77 11.25
C ALA A 391 -10.83 22.75 12.12
N PHE A 392 -11.78 23.61 11.80
CA PHE A 392 -13.08 23.71 12.48
C PHE A 392 -14.20 23.23 11.58
N ASP A 393 -15.14 22.48 12.14
CA ASP A 393 -16.33 22.04 11.43
C ASP A 393 -17.35 23.19 11.27
N GLU A 394 -18.49 22.87 10.66
CA GLU A 394 -19.54 23.85 10.35
C GLU A 394 -20.21 24.45 11.59
N ASN A 395 -20.11 23.79 12.75
CA ASN A 395 -20.58 24.32 14.04
C ASN A 395 -19.52 25.20 14.72
N GLY A 396 -18.31 25.25 14.16
CA GLY A 396 -17.18 25.95 14.72
C GLY A 396 -16.37 25.11 15.72
N ASP A 397 -16.58 23.79 15.76
CA ASP A 397 -15.90 22.89 16.69
C ASP A 397 -14.63 22.27 16.07
N ALA A 398 -13.59 22.10 16.88
CA ALA A 398 -12.38 21.39 16.46
C ALA A 398 -12.51 19.89 16.73
N GLN A 399 -11.88 19.06 15.88
CA GLN A 399 -11.80 17.62 16.14
C GLN A 399 -10.92 17.31 17.36
N SER A 400 -11.22 16.23 18.09
CA SER A 400 -10.40 15.79 19.22
C SER A 400 -9.07 15.15 18.80
N TYR A 401 -8.98 14.69 17.55
CA TYR A 401 -7.83 14.04 16.93
C TYR A 401 -7.83 14.30 15.42
N TRP A 402 -6.64 14.37 14.79
CA TRP A 402 -6.48 14.77 13.38
C TRP A 402 -7.17 16.10 13.10
N CYS A 403 -6.78 17.10 13.89
CA CYS A 403 -7.47 18.38 14.04
C CYS A 403 -6.76 19.57 13.39
N TRP A 404 -5.60 19.35 12.79
CA TRP A 404 -4.77 20.42 12.23
C TRP A 404 -5.13 20.71 10.79
N ASP A 405 -5.01 21.99 10.42
CA ASP A 405 -5.24 22.47 9.06
C ASP A 405 -3.97 22.35 8.22
N PHE A 406 -3.98 21.43 7.26
CA PHE A 406 -2.92 21.18 6.32
C PHE A 406 -2.75 22.34 5.33
N GLY A 407 -3.76 23.20 5.15
CA GLY A 407 -3.65 24.42 4.34
C GLY A 407 -3.04 25.61 5.10
N GLU A 408 -2.81 25.51 6.41
CA GLU A 408 -2.24 26.59 7.22
C GLU A 408 -0.71 26.66 7.06
N PRO A 409 -0.14 27.74 6.49
CA PRO A 409 1.28 27.82 6.19
C PRO A 409 2.17 27.72 7.44
N HIS A 410 1.72 28.23 8.59
CA HIS A 410 2.49 28.13 9.82
C HIS A 410 2.58 26.69 10.35
N TRP A 411 1.53 25.89 10.16
CA TRP A 411 1.53 24.47 10.51
C TRP A 411 2.44 23.68 9.57
N GLN A 412 2.35 23.93 8.25
CA GLN A 412 3.26 23.35 7.26
C GLN A 412 4.73 23.65 7.62
N GLN A 413 5.05 24.91 7.95
CA GLN A 413 6.40 25.32 8.35
C GLN A 413 6.86 24.69 9.68
N TYR A 414 5.96 24.55 10.65
CA TYR A 414 6.27 23.88 11.91
C TYR A 414 6.70 22.42 11.67
N ILE A 415 5.94 21.68 10.86
CA ILE A 415 6.23 20.30 10.49
C ILE A 415 7.48 20.20 9.60
N ALA A 416 7.71 21.16 8.70
CA ALA A 416 8.97 21.27 7.96
C ALA A 416 10.18 21.40 8.89
N GLY A 417 10.05 22.19 9.96
CA GLY A 417 11.07 22.35 10.99
C GLY A 417 11.37 21.04 11.74
N VAL A 418 10.33 20.26 12.05
CA VAL A 418 10.48 18.91 12.62
C VAL A 418 11.22 18.00 11.63
N ALA A 419 10.79 17.99 10.37
CA ALA A 419 11.42 17.18 9.32
C ALA A 419 12.91 17.51 9.16
N ALA A 420 13.24 18.80 9.04
CA ALA A 420 14.62 19.27 8.91
C ALA A 420 15.47 18.95 10.16
N HIS A 421 14.87 18.97 11.36
CA HIS A 421 15.58 18.68 12.59
C HIS A 421 16.17 17.28 12.59
N TYR A 422 15.40 16.22 12.34
CA TYR A 422 15.95 14.87 12.46
C TYR A 422 16.90 14.53 11.31
N VAL A 423 16.65 15.01 10.10
CA VAL A 423 17.58 14.82 8.97
C VAL A 423 18.91 15.49 9.28
N ARG A 424 18.90 16.76 9.74
CA ARG A 424 20.13 17.50 10.07
C ARG A 424 20.84 16.96 11.30
N VAL A 425 20.09 16.63 12.36
CA VAL A 425 20.65 16.23 13.64
C VAL A 425 21.07 14.76 13.57
N PHE A 426 20.17 13.85 13.24
CA PHE A 426 20.41 12.40 13.32
C PHE A 426 20.80 11.75 12.00
N GLY A 427 20.72 12.46 10.87
CA GLY A 427 21.21 11.96 9.58
C GLY A 427 20.25 11.03 8.84
N ILE A 428 18.99 10.90 9.27
CA ILE A 428 18.01 10.03 8.58
C ILE A 428 17.84 10.41 7.10
N ASP A 429 17.49 9.44 6.26
CA ASP A 429 17.39 9.58 4.80
C ASP A 429 16.00 10.07 4.34
N GLY A 430 15.09 10.32 5.29
CA GLY A 430 13.76 10.87 5.02
C GLY A 430 12.66 10.24 5.87
N TYR A 431 11.43 10.26 5.34
CA TYR A 431 10.24 9.98 6.14
C TYR A 431 9.19 9.11 5.46
N ARG A 432 8.49 8.30 6.24
CA ARG A 432 7.10 7.93 5.95
C ARG A 432 6.19 8.98 6.58
N ILE A 433 5.23 9.50 5.83
CA ILE A 433 4.35 10.60 6.25
C ILE A 433 2.95 10.05 6.54
N ASP A 434 2.53 10.09 7.80
CA ASP A 434 1.24 9.60 8.28
C ASP A 434 0.06 10.49 7.83
N ALA A 435 -1.06 9.86 7.46
CA ALA A 435 -2.36 10.46 7.18
C ALA A 435 -2.27 11.78 6.38
N CYS A 436 -1.42 11.80 5.35
CA CYS A 436 -1.02 13.03 4.66
C CYS A 436 -1.94 13.46 3.52
N GLY A 437 -3.11 12.82 3.38
CA GLY A 437 -4.10 13.17 2.37
C GLY A 437 -4.67 14.59 2.52
N GLY A 438 -4.60 15.18 3.71
CA GLY A 438 -5.10 16.52 4.02
C GLY A 438 -5.91 16.54 5.31
N ASN A 439 -6.76 17.56 5.46
CA ASN A 439 -7.67 17.68 6.59
C ASN A 439 -8.68 16.52 6.64
N ARG A 440 -8.98 16.04 7.85
CA ARG A 440 -10.06 15.07 8.07
C ARG A 440 -11.45 15.64 7.73
N ILE A 441 -11.60 16.96 7.87
CA ILE A 441 -12.84 17.70 7.66
C ILE A 441 -12.60 18.94 6.78
N THR A 442 -13.66 19.48 6.18
CA THR A 442 -13.64 20.82 5.58
C THR A 442 -13.45 21.85 6.68
N ASN A 443 -12.53 22.81 6.49
CA ASN A 443 -12.30 23.88 7.48
C ASN A 443 -13.26 25.04 7.22
N TRP A 444 -14.25 25.23 8.10
CA TRP A 444 -15.25 26.29 7.98
C TRP A 444 -14.84 27.60 8.66
N ARG A 445 -13.57 27.72 9.10
CA ARG A 445 -13.01 28.97 9.65
C ARG A 445 -13.22 30.13 8.67
N ARG A 446 -13.64 31.27 9.22
CA ARG A 446 -13.83 32.56 8.52
C ARG A 446 -13.46 33.67 9.50
N ALA A 447 -13.24 34.90 9.03
CA ALA A 447 -13.08 36.04 9.93
C ALA A 447 -14.23 36.08 10.96
N GLY A 448 -13.89 36.03 12.25
CA GLY A 448 -14.86 36.01 13.36
C GLY A 448 -15.61 34.68 13.57
N PHE A 449 -15.29 33.62 12.83
CA PHE A 449 -15.88 32.29 12.98
C PHE A 449 -14.79 31.19 13.09
N PRO A 450 -14.78 30.36 14.15
CA PRO A 450 -15.75 30.28 15.25
C PRO A 450 -15.85 31.58 16.08
N PRO A 451 -17.02 31.88 16.69
CA PRO A 451 -17.13 33.02 17.59
C PRO A 451 -16.29 32.78 18.86
N ARG A 452 -16.05 33.84 19.65
CA ARG A 452 -15.37 33.71 20.95
C ARG A 452 -16.13 32.77 21.88
N ASP A 453 -17.43 32.98 22.01
CA ASP A 453 -18.33 32.25 22.89
C ASP A 453 -19.41 31.49 22.09
N PRO A 454 -19.61 30.18 22.33
CA PRO A 454 -18.84 29.33 23.26
C PRO A 454 -17.45 28.99 22.70
N THR A 455 -16.52 28.66 23.60
CA THR A 455 -15.24 28.03 23.22
C THR A 455 -15.51 26.76 22.38
N PRO A 456 -14.81 26.58 21.24
CA PRO A 456 -14.92 25.39 20.42
C PRO A 456 -14.69 24.09 21.19
N ALA A 457 -15.45 23.05 20.88
CA ALA A 457 -15.27 21.74 21.48
C ALA A 457 -13.83 21.23 21.29
N ASN A 458 -13.33 20.50 22.30
CA ASN A 458 -11.98 19.92 22.37
C ASN A 458 -10.82 20.92 22.46
N VAL A 459 -11.07 22.23 22.37
CA VAL A 459 -10.06 23.28 22.57
C VAL A 459 -10.05 23.68 24.05
N PRO A 460 -8.90 23.68 24.74
CA PRO A 460 -8.81 24.23 26.09
C PRO A 460 -9.25 25.69 26.14
N GLU A 461 -10.06 26.06 27.14
CA GLU A 461 -10.65 27.39 27.27
C GLU A 461 -9.61 28.50 27.43
N ASP A 462 -8.60 28.26 28.28
CA ASP A 462 -7.48 29.19 28.50
C ASP A 462 -6.64 29.39 27.23
N TYR A 463 -6.43 28.32 26.46
CA TYR A 463 -5.75 28.38 25.17
C TYR A 463 -6.50 29.25 24.16
N TRP A 464 -7.83 29.10 24.10
CA TRP A 464 -8.69 29.85 23.20
C TRP A 464 -8.71 31.34 23.55
N ASP A 465 -9.07 31.67 24.79
CA ASP A 465 -9.22 33.04 25.26
C ASP A 465 -7.93 33.85 25.14
N VAL A 466 -6.81 33.30 25.64
CA VAL A 466 -5.52 33.99 25.61
C VAL A 466 -5.05 34.20 24.18
N SER A 467 -5.22 33.20 23.30
CA SER A 467 -4.80 33.33 21.90
C SER A 467 -5.65 34.35 21.15
N LEU A 468 -6.97 34.42 21.41
CA LEU A 468 -7.84 35.41 20.77
C LEU A 468 -7.49 36.84 21.15
N ASP A 469 -7.13 37.08 22.42
CA ASP A 469 -6.74 38.41 22.88
C ASP A 469 -5.49 38.94 22.14
N GLU A 470 -4.60 38.04 21.70
CA GLU A 470 -3.41 38.40 20.90
C GLU A 470 -3.74 38.84 19.47
N VAL A 471 -4.91 38.48 18.94
CA VAL A 471 -5.37 38.79 17.57
C VAL A 471 -6.57 39.74 17.54
N GLY A 472 -6.85 40.43 18.63
CA GLY A 472 -7.91 41.44 18.69
C GLY A 472 -9.31 40.89 18.98
N GLY A 473 -9.41 39.66 19.49
CA GLY A 473 -10.65 39.06 19.98
C GLY A 473 -11.47 38.30 18.94
N GLU A 474 -11.05 38.28 17.68
CA GLU A 474 -11.74 37.58 16.58
C GLU A 474 -10.82 36.57 15.90
N VAL A 475 -11.39 35.45 15.47
CA VAL A 475 -10.67 34.41 14.72
C VAL A 475 -10.24 34.95 13.35
N PRO A 476 -8.97 34.78 12.93
CA PRO A 476 -8.53 35.14 11.59
C PRO A 476 -9.16 34.25 10.51
N ALA A 477 -9.41 34.83 9.32
CA ALA A 477 -9.82 34.08 8.14
C ALA A 477 -8.75 33.05 7.69
N LEU A 478 -9.18 32.10 6.84
CA LEU A 478 -8.26 31.19 6.13
C LEU A 478 -7.26 31.99 5.28
N SER A 479 -6.05 31.46 5.15
CA SER A 479 -5.03 31.99 4.23
C SER A 479 -5.24 31.56 2.77
N TYR A 480 -6.31 30.80 2.49
CA TYR A 480 -6.65 30.22 1.21
C TYR A 480 -8.15 30.34 0.93
N GLU A 481 -8.57 30.14 -0.32
CA GLU A 481 -9.89 30.56 -0.84
C GLU A 481 -11.10 29.94 -0.14
N ARG A 482 -11.07 28.63 0.14
CA ARG A 482 -12.22 27.87 0.70
C ARG A 482 -11.78 26.65 1.48
N GLY A 483 -12.61 26.21 2.42
CA GLY A 483 -12.31 25.15 3.39
C GLY A 483 -11.87 23.81 2.80
N SER A 484 -12.42 23.40 1.64
CA SER A 484 -12.12 22.12 0.99
C SER A 484 -10.67 22.01 0.49
N LEU A 485 -9.98 23.13 0.22
CA LEU A 485 -8.59 23.10 -0.24
C LEU A 485 -7.66 22.42 0.78
N GLY A 486 -7.92 22.59 2.07
CA GLY A 486 -7.17 21.90 3.14
C GLY A 486 -7.31 20.37 3.07
N ARG A 487 -8.38 19.83 2.47
CA ARG A 487 -8.63 18.38 2.33
C ARG A 487 -7.86 17.73 1.19
N ARG A 488 -7.40 18.51 0.20
CA ARG A 488 -6.70 18.00 -1.00
C ARG A 488 -5.39 18.74 -1.24
N GLN A 489 -5.47 20.01 -1.62
CA GLN A 489 -4.31 20.84 -1.92
C GLN A 489 -3.38 20.93 -0.71
N GLY A 490 -3.92 21.15 0.49
CA GLY A 490 -3.12 21.20 1.72
C GLY A 490 -2.37 19.90 2.00
N GLY A 491 -2.96 18.73 1.70
CA GLY A 491 -2.28 17.45 1.79
C GLY A 491 -1.06 17.35 0.86
N MET A 492 -1.23 17.77 -0.40
CA MET A 492 -0.14 17.83 -1.38
C MET A 492 0.97 18.80 -0.94
N GLU A 493 0.60 20.00 -0.48
CA GLU A 493 1.55 21.00 0.01
C GLU A 493 2.32 20.53 1.24
N MET A 494 1.67 19.82 2.17
CA MET A 494 2.32 19.22 3.34
C MET A 494 3.38 18.19 2.92
N ILE A 495 3.03 17.28 2.00
CA ILE A 495 3.98 16.27 1.48
C ILE A 495 5.17 16.98 0.81
N ARG A 496 4.91 17.97 -0.06
CA ARG A 496 5.93 18.76 -0.73
C ARG A 496 6.86 19.43 0.27
N THR A 497 6.28 20.09 1.27
CA THR A 497 7.01 20.82 2.32
C THR A 497 7.94 19.90 3.10
N ILE A 498 7.47 18.72 3.50
CA ILE A 498 8.30 17.72 4.19
C ILE A 498 9.40 17.21 3.26
N ARG A 499 9.09 16.91 2.00
CA ARG A 499 10.07 16.44 1.02
C ARG A 499 11.16 17.48 0.77
N GLU A 500 10.80 18.74 0.62
CA GLU A 500 11.74 19.86 0.47
C GLU A 500 12.63 20.01 1.71
N ALA A 501 12.07 19.89 2.92
CA ALA A 501 12.83 19.92 4.17
C ALA A 501 13.85 18.77 4.27
N VAL A 502 13.50 17.56 3.82
CA VAL A 502 14.45 16.44 3.73
C VAL A 502 15.56 16.75 2.72
N ARG A 503 15.19 17.17 1.51
CA ARG A 503 16.14 17.42 0.41
C ARG A 503 17.04 18.62 0.64
N LEU A 504 16.65 19.55 1.49
CA LEU A 504 17.52 20.66 1.93
C LEU A 504 18.82 20.14 2.56
N HIS A 505 18.75 19.02 3.26
CA HIS A 505 19.89 18.41 3.94
C HIS A 505 20.41 17.14 3.23
N GLN A 506 19.57 16.49 2.42
CA GLN A 506 19.89 15.28 1.64
C GLN A 506 19.46 15.44 0.17
N PRO A 507 20.12 16.31 -0.63
CA PRO A 507 19.61 16.73 -1.95
C PRO A 507 19.57 15.60 -2.99
N GLU A 508 20.48 14.63 -2.91
CA GLU A 508 20.61 13.53 -3.88
C GLU A 508 19.90 12.25 -3.43
N THR A 509 19.86 12.01 -2.12
CA THR A 509 19.42 10.73 -1.53
C THR A 509 18.12 10.82 -0.74
N GLY A 510 17.71 12.03 -0.34
CA GLY A 510 16.52 12.26 0.47
C GLY A 510 15.24 11.88 -0.26
N ALA A 511 14.37 11.12 0.43
CA ALA A 511 13.11 10.65 -0.14
C ALA A 511 11.98 10.58 0.90
N VAL A 512 10.72 10.61 0.42
CA VAL A 512 9.54 10.44 1.26
C VAL A 512 8.59 9.34 0.75
N LEU A 513 8.00 8.60 1.68
CA LEU A 513 6.89 7.69 1.48
C LEU A 513 5.61 8.32 2.04
N ALA A 514 4.63 8.62 1.20
CA ALA A 514 3.38 9.23 1.62
C ALA A 514 2.29 8.16 1.87
N GLU A 515 1.67 8.17 3.05
CA GLU A 515 0.49 7.36 3.37
C GLU A 515 -0.77 7.86 2.66
N VAL A 516 -0.81 7.63 1.35
CA VAL A 516 -1.90 7.96 0.43
C VAL A 516 -1.81 7.02 -0.77
N GLU A 517 -2.93 6.76 -1.45
CA GLU A 517 -2.94 5.96 -2.68
C GLU A 517 -3.38 6.73 -3.94
N ASN A 518 -4.00 7.90 -3.78
CA ASN A 518 -4.61 8.59 -4.91
C ASN A 518 -3.54 9.34 -5.73
N ASN A 519 -3.76 9.40 -7.04
CA ASN A 519 -2.82 9.94 -8.00
C ASN A 519 -2.42 11.43 -7.89
N PRO A 520 -3.18 12.40 -7.34
CA PRO A 520 -2.65 13.75 -7.16
C PRO A 520 -1.42 13.78 -6.26
N TYR A 521 -1.29 12.87 -5.30
CA TYR A 521 -0.15 12.86 -4.38
C TYR A 521 1.12 12.25 -4.98
N MET A 522 1.00 11.51 -6.08
CA MET A 522 2.14 10.86 -6.75
C MET A 522 3.14 11.86 -7.33
N GLN A 523 2.73 13.12 -7.52
CA GLN A 523 3.61 14.21 -7.97
C GLN A 523 4.46 14.81 -6.85
N GLU A 524 4.06 14.60 -5.59
CA GLU A 524 4.75 15.15 -4.41
C GLU A 524 5.60 14.11 -3.68
N ALA A 525 5.27 12.82 -3.79
CA ALA A 525 5.92 11.74 -3.05
C ALA A 525 6.84 10.86 -3.90
N ASP A 526 7.94 10.39 -3.29
CA ASP A 526 8.84 9.45 -3.94
C ASP A 526 8.27 8.03 -3.93
N VAL A 527 7.50 7.65 -2.91
CA VAL A 527 6.71 6.41 -2.85
C VAL A 527 5.32 6.71 -2.32
N VAL A 528 4.30 6.03 -2.84
CA VAL A 528 2.92 6.08 -2.33
C VAL A 528 2.44 4.68 -1.96
N TYR A 529 1.53 4.57 -1.01
CA TYR A 529 0.98 3.28 -0.56
C TYR A 529 0.17 2.59 -1.66
N ASP A 530 -0.02 1.29 -1.51
CA ASP A 530 -0.89 0.49 -2.36
C ASP A 530 -2.00 -0.16 -1.52
N PHE A 531 -2.90 0.68 -0.99
CA PHE A 531 -3.98 0.20 -0.14
C PHE A 531 -4.91 -0.74 -0.90
N GLY A 532 -5.23 -0.42 -2.16
CA GLY A 532 -5.99 -1.29 -3.05
C GLY A 532 -5.48 -2.75 -3.06
N LEU A 533 -4.18 -2.97 -3.27
CA LEU A 533 -3.62 -4.31 -3.33
C LEU A 533 -3.70 -5.04 -1.97
N ALA A 534 -3.23 -4.39 -0.91
CA ALA A 534 -3.09 -5.02 0.41
C ALA A 534 -4.42 -5.18 1.16
N HIS A 535 -5.33 -4.20 1.07
CA HIS A 535 -6.57 -4.16 1.83
C HIS A 535 -7.79 -4.67 1.06
N SER A 536 -7.74 -4.67 -0.28
CA SER A 536 -8.89 -5.09 -1.11
C SER A 536 -8.58 -6.33 -1.94
N VAL A 537 -7.52 -6.32 -2.74
CA VAL A 537 -7.23 -7.39 -3.71
C VAL A 537 -6.80 -8.68 -3.02
N PHE A 538 -5.77 -8.67 -2.16
CA PHE A 538 -5.34 -9.91 -1.49
C PHE A 538 -6.41 -10.55 -0.60
N PRO A 539 -7.19 -9.79 0.22
CA PRO A 539 -8.30 -10.37 0.96
C PRO A 539 -9.40 -10.98 0.06
N ARG A 540 -9.61 -10.42 -1.13
CA ARG A 540 -10.53 -10.98 -2.13
C ARG A 540 -10.00 -12.28 -2.72
N LEU A 541 -8.72 -12.34 -3.10
CA LEU A 541 -8.11 -13.56 -3.67
C LEU A 541 -8.28 -14.78 -2.76
N ARG A 542 -8.22 -14.58 -1.43
CA ARG A 542 -8.47 -15.64 -0.45
C ARG A 542 -9.88 -16.27 -0.56
N ARG A 543 -10.86 -15.53 -1.08
CA ARG A 543 -12.28 -15.89 -1.14
C ARG A 543 -12.75 -16.22 -2.55
N THR A 544 -11.86 -16.23 -3.53
CA THR A 544 -12.18 -16.44 -4.95
C THR A 544 -11.47 -17.69 -5.43
N ASP A 545 -12.08 -18.42 -6.37
CA ASP A 545 -11.41 -19.52 -7.04
C ASP A 545 -10.11 -19.01 -7.69
N PRO A 546 -8.95 -19.64 -7.48
CA PRO A 546 -7.69 -19.19 -8.06
C PRO A 546 -7.71 -19.01 -9.59
N ALA A 547 -8.50 -19.81 -10.33
CA ALA A 547 -8.63 -19.71 -11.77
C ALA A 547 -9.35 -18.43 -12.22
N GLU A 548 -10.13 -17.80 -11.34
CA GLU A 548 -10.76 -16.49 -11.58
C GLU A 548 -9.96 -15.35 -10.93
N GLY A 549 -9.44 -15.59 -9.72
CA GLY A 549 -8.73 -14.60 -8.91
C GLY A 549 -7.40 -14.16 -9.52
N VAL A 550 -6.64 -15.07 -10.12
CA VAL A 550 -5.35 -14.73 -10.72
C VAL A 550 -5.49 -13.88 -11.99
N PRO A 551 -6.35 -14.22 -12.97
CA PRO A 551 -6.65 -13.32 -14.07
C PRO A 551 -7.14 -11.94 -13.61
N TYR A 552 -8.00 -11.91 -12.58
CA TYR A 552 -8.46 -10.67 -11.95
C TYR A 552 -7.28 -9.82 -11.45
N LEU A 553 -6.36 -10.41 -10.68
CA LEU A 553 -5.18 -9.72 -10.13
C LEU A 553 -4.30 -9.13 -11.24
N ARG A 554 -4.07 -9.89 -12.31
CA ARG A 554 -3.23 -9.47 -13.44
C ARG A 554 -3.84 -8.27 -14.18
N THR A 555 -5.13 -8.34 -14.50
CA THR A 555 -5.85 -7.23 -15.11
C THR A 555 -5.88 -6.01 -14.18
N TRP A 556 -6.07 -6.22 -12.87
CA TRP A 556 -6.07 -5.13 -11.90
C TRP A 556 -4.74 -4.38 -11.85
N LEU A 557 -3.62 -5.11 -11.85
CA LEU A 557 -2.27 -4.53 -11.85
C LEU A 557 -1.95 -3.79 -13.16
N GLU A 558 -2.43 -4.30 -14.30
CA GLU A 558 -2.25 -3.62 -15.60
C GLU A 558 -3.07 -2.32 -15.64
N GLU A 559 -4.33 -2.36 -15.23
CA GLU A 559 -5.19 -1.18 -15.15
C GLU A 559 -4.65 -0.14 -14.14
N GLN A 560 -4.13 -0.58 -12.99
CA GLN A 560 -3.47 0.30 -12.03
C GLN A 560 -2.28 1.03 -12.67
N LYS A 561 -1.42 0.31 -13.41
CA LYS A 561 -0.27 0.90 -14.09
C LYS A 561 -0.67 1.96 -15.12
N LEU A 562 -1.69 1.67 -15.94
CA LEU A 562 -2.10 2.53 -17.05
C LEU A 562 -2.92 3.75 -16.60
N ALA A 563 -3.68 3.60 -15.51
CA ALA A 563 -4.51 4.68 -14.99
C ALA A 563 -3.73 5.69 -14.12
N GLU A 564 -2.47 5.40 -13.77
CA GLU A 564 -1.61 6.24 -12.93
C GLU A 564 -0.56 7.02 -13.75
N PRO A 565 -0.04 8.14 -13.22
CA PRO A 565 1.08 8.85 -13.82
C PRO A 565 2.27 7.92 -14.06
N ARG A 566 2.87 8.03 -15.24
CA ARG A 566 3.97 7.16 -15.65
C ARG A 566 5.16 7.28 -14.68
N GLY A 567 5.71 6.14 -14.29
CA GLY A 567 6.85 6.08 -13.37
C GLY A 567 6.50 6.14 -11.89
N THR A 568 5.21 6.07 -11.53
CA THR A 568 4.75 5.92 -10.15
C THR A 568 5.42 4.73 -9.46
N THR A 569 5.81 4.92 -8.20
CA THR A 569 6.40 3.87 -7.37
C THR A 569 5.48 3.57 -6.19
N ARG A 570 4.78 2.43 -6.27
CA ARG A 570 3.89 1.90 -5.23
C ARG A 570 4.70 1.16 -4.16
N LEU A 571 4.35 1.33 -2.88
CA LEU A 571 4.79 0.47 -1.79
C LEU A 571 4.03 -0.85 -1.85
N ARG A 572 4.71 -1.97 -2.12
CA ARG A 572 4.10 -3.30 -2.24
C ARG A 572 4.28 -4.09 -0.94
N TYR A 573 3.19 -4.46 -0.29
CA TYR A 573 3.23 -5.14 1.00
C TYR A 573 2.04 -6.10 1.16
N THR A 574 2.23 -7.11 2.01
CA THR A 574 1.16 -8.06 2.40
C THR A 574 0.56 -7.75 3.77
N GLU A 575 1.31 -7.04 4.61
CA GLU A 575 0.90 -6.64 5.95
C GLU A 575 1.66 -5.40 6.42
N SER A 576 1.04 -4.62 7.29
CA SER A 576 1.61 -3.45 7.97
C SER A 576 1.16 -3.43 9.45
N HIS A 577 1.37 -2.30 10.13
CA HIS A 577 0.85 -2.09 11.48
C HIS A 577 -0.68 -1.87 11.54
N ASP A 578 -1.33 -1.58 10.40
CA ASP A 578 -2.79 -1.37 10.30
C ASP A 578 -3.55 -2.59 9.76
N THR A 579 -2.85 -3.68 9.47
CA THR A 579 -3.46 -4.90 8.93
C THR A 579 -3.38 -6.05 9.92
N VAL A 580 -4.22 -7.06 9.71
CA VAL A 580 -4.01 -8.38 10.32
C VAL A 580 -2.71 -9.00 9.80
N ARG A 581 -2.13 -9.92 10.57
CA ARG A 581 -0.90 -10.61 10.17
C ARG A 581 -1.15 -11.54 8.98
N ALA A 582 -0.35 -11.42 7.92
CA ALA A 582 -0.56 -12.13 6.65
C ALA A 582 -0.63 -13.65 6.86
N ARG A 583 0.28 -14.24 7.65
CA ARG A 583 0.25 -15.68 7.94
C ARG A 583 -1.00 -16.13 8.70
N GLY A 584 -1.54 -15.27 9.58
CA GLY A 584 -2.79 -15.58 10.26
C GLY A 584 -4.00 -15.51 9.33
N LEU A 585 -3.89 -14.73 8.25
CA LEU A 585 -4.97 -14.56 7.29
C LEU A 585 -4.94 -15.61 6.16
N TYR A 586 -3.75 -15.96 5.67
CA TYR A 586 -3.55 -16.78 4.47
C TYR A 586 -2.91 -18.15 4.71
N GLY A 587 -2.28 -18.38 5.86
CA GLY A 587 -1.42 -19.56 6.10
C GLY A 587 0.04 -19.33 5.67
N ILE A 588 0.94 -20.25 6.05
CA ILE A 588 2.39 -20.09 5.88
C ILE A 588 2.79 -20.02 4.39
N ALA A 589 2.42 -21.03 3.59
CA ALA A 589 2.83 -21.13 2.19
C ALA A 589 2.24 -20.02 1.32
N ALA A 590 0.94 -19.74 1.46
CA ALA A 590 0.28 -18.68 0.70
C ALA A 590 0.80 -17.28 1.06
N ALA A 591 1.06 -16.98 2.34
CA ALA A 591 1.67 -15.71 2.74
C ALA A 591 3.07 -15.54 2.15
N ARG A 592 3.87 -16.61 2.07
CA ARG A 592 5.17 -16.60 1.40
C ARG A 592 5.03 -16.31 -0.10
N ALA A 593 4.07 -16.96 -0.78
CA ALA A 593 3.80 -16.73 -2.20
C ALA A 593 3.40 -15.27 -2.48
N LEU A 594 2.52 -14.68 -1.66
CA LEU A 594 2.13 -13.27 -1.78
C LEU A 594 3.31 -12.31 -1.52
N ARG A 595 4.22 -12.62 -0.60
CA ARG A 595 5.45 -11.82 -0.40
C ARG A 595 6.41 -11.95 -1.56
N ALA A 596 6.51 -13.13 -2.18
CA ALA A 596 7.30 -13.31 -3.40
C ALA A 596 6.73 -12.44 -4.53
N LEU A 597 5.41 -12.44 -4.69
CA LEU A 597 4.71 -11.59 -5.64
C LEU A 597 5.04 -10.11 -5.40
N THR A 598 4.86 -9.59 -4.18
CA THR A 598 5.17 -8.17 -3.88
C THR A 598 6.64 -7.84 -4.08
N MET A 599 7.55 -8.81 -3.89
CA MET A 599 8.99 -8.66 -4.13
C MET A 599 9.35 -8.46 -5.61
N TRP A 600 8.56 -8.99 -6.55
CA TRP A 600 8.96 -9.07 -7.96
C TRP A 600 8.03 -8.37 -8.94
N ILE A 601 6.89 -7.83 -8.50
CA ILE A 601 6.09 -6.87 -9.29
C ILE A 601 6.68 -5.45 -9.22
N ALA A 602 6.15 -4.53 -10.03
CA ALA A 602 6.66 -3.15 -10.08
C ALA A 602 6.30 -2.36 -8.80
N GLY A 603 7.30 -1.76 -8.16
CA GLY A 603 7.14 -0.99 -6.92
C GLY A 603 8.28 -1.26 -5.93
N MET A 604 8.19 -0.64 -4.75
CA MET A 604 9.10 -0.83 -3.62
C MET A 604 8.50 -1.87 -2.66
N PRO A 605 9.09 -3.06 -2.50
CA PRO A 605 8.57 -4.06 -1.57
C PRO A 605 8.86 -3.70 -0.11
N MET A 606 7.93 -4.04 0.78
CA MET A 606 8.08 -3.89 2.23
C MET A 606 7.85 -5.21 2.97
N VAL A 607 8.69 -5.44 3.99
CA VAL A 607 8.54 -6.48 5.01
C VAL A 607 8.29 -5.80 6.35
N TYR A 608 7.26 -6.24 7.07
CA TYR A 608 6.89 -5.66 8.37
C TYR A 608 7.51 -6.45 9.52
N HIS A 609 7.77 -5.80 10.66
CA HIS A 609 8.37 -6.36 11.86
C HIS A 609 7.87 -7.78 12.18
N ASP A 610 8.79 -8.73 12.31
CA ASP A 610 8.58 -10.16 12.59
C ASP A 610 7.79 -10.94 11.52
N SER A 611 7.45 -10.33 10.39
CA SER A 611 6.80 -11.06 9.29
C SER A 611 7.78 -12.00 8.58
N ASP A 612 9.07 -11.70 8.69
CA ASP A 612 10.21 -12.46 8.19
C ASP A 612 10.52 -13.73 8.99
N ARG A 613 10.15 -13.79 10.28
CA ARG A 613 10.50 -14.90 11.19
C ARG A 613 10.01 -16.24 10.68
N GLY A 614 10.85 -17.17 10.25
CA GLY A 614 10.43 -18.43 9.60
C GLY A 614 10.47 -18.41 8.07
N ASP A 615 10.92 -17.31 7.46
CA ASP A 615 11.12 -17.16 6.00
C ASP A 615 12.53 -16.63 5.66
N GLY A 616 13.46 -16.60 6.61
CA GLY A 616 14.75 -15.90 6.47
C GLY A 616 15.54 -16.26 5.20
N PRO A 617 15.95 -17.53 5.00
CA PRO A 617 16.66 -17.97 3.80
C PRO A 617 15.88 -17.73 2.51
N PHE A 618 14.55 -17.87 2.53
CA PHE A 618 13.70 -17.59 1.38
C PHE A 618 13.74 -16.10 1.02
N LEU A 619 13.52 -15.21 1.99
CA LEU A 619 13.54 -13.76 1.78
C LEU A 619 14.92 -13.28 1.34
N GLN A 620 15.98 -13.78 1.97
CA GLN A 620 17.36 -13.48 1.56
C GLN A 620 17.58 -13.82 0.08
N ARG A 621 17.12 -15.00 -0.37
CA ARG A 621 17.23 -15.38 -1.79
C ARG A 621 16.33 -14.51 -2.69
N ALA A 622 15.08 -14.26 -2.31
CA ALA A 622 14.15 -13.46 -3.10
C ALA A 622 14.64 -12.00 -3.29
N ILE A 623 15.26 -11.43 -2.26
CA ILE A 623 15.88 -10.11 -2.28
C ILE A 623 17.14 -10.12 -3.17
N ALA A 624 17.97 -11.16 -3.07
CA ALA A 624 19.13 -11.32 -3.96
C ALA A 624 18.72 -11.42 -5.44
N VAL A 625 17.66 -12.18 -5.74
CA VAL A 625 17.07 -12.27 -7.09
C VAL A 625 16.63 -10.89 -7.58
N ARG A 626 15.85 -10.15 -6.78
CA ARG A 626 15.45 -8.78 -7.11
C ARG A 626 16.66 -7.87 -7.36
N ARG A 627 17.72 -7.99 -6.55
CA ARG A 627 18.91 -7.16 -6.66
C ARG A 627 19.67 -7.41 -7.97
N ALA A 628 19.87 -8.67 -8.35
CA ALA A 628 20.64 -9.00 -9.55
C ALA A 628 19.90 -8.71 -10.86
N LEU A 629 18.56 -8.80 -10.85
CA LEU A 629 17.73 -8.60 -12.04
C LEU A 629 17.23 -7.15 -12.12
N THR A 630 17.88 -6.33 -12.94
CA THR A 630 17.53 -4.90 -13.10
C THR A 630 16.10 -4.70 -13.58
N GLU A 631 15.60 -5.60 -14.43
CA GLU A 631 14.23 -5.60 -14.93
C GLU A 631 13.17 -5.74 -13.82
N LEU A 632 13.51 -6.35 -12.66
CA LEU A 632 12.59 -6.44 -11.52
C LEU A 632 12.51 -5.14 -10.72
N ARG A 633 13.60 -4.37 -10.67
CA ARG A 633 13.69 -3.12 -9.88
C ARG A 633 13.27 -1.89 -10.67
N ARG A 634 13.75 -1.79 -11.91
CA ARG A 634 13.68 -0.58 -12.73
C ARG A 634 12.96 -0.79 -14.07
N GLY A 635 12.71 -2.05 -14.43
CA GLY A 635 12.06 -2.42 -15.68
C GLY A 635 10.55 -2.25 -15.69
N GLU A 636 10.00 -2.23 -16.90
CA GLU A 636 8.56 -2.23 -17.15
C GLU A 636 7.95 -3.58 -16.74
N ALA A 637 6.69 -3.55 -16.30
CA ALA A 637 5.89 -4.74 -16.09
C ALA A 637 4.75 -4.79 -17.11
N ASP A 638 4.63 -5.90 -17.83
CA ASP A 638 3.44 -6.25 -18.61
C ASP A 638 2.77 -7.43 -17.91
N TYR A 639 1.66 -7.14 -17.21
CA TYR A 639 0.97 -8.13 -16.39
C TYR A 639 0.12 -9.08 -17.23
N LEU A 640 -0.11 -8.78 -18.51
CA LEU A 640 -0.97 -9.55 -19.42
C LEU A 640 -0.18 -10.31 -20.49
N ALA A 641 1.10 -10.00 -20.70
CA ALA A 641 1.93 -10.61 -21.75
C ALA A 641 2.18 -12.12 -21.65
N VAL A 642 2.07 -12.73 -20.46
CA VAL A 642 2.40 -14.15 -20.27
C VAL A 642 1.13 -14.97 -20.12
N GLU A 643 0.79 -15.79 -21.10
CA GLU A 643 -0.34 -16.72 -20.99
C GLU A 643 0.07 -17.92 -20.13
N THR A 644 -0.85 -18.43 -19.32
CA THR A 644 -0.61 -19.55 -18.39
C THR A 644 -1.77 -20.54 -18.42
N ASP A 645 -1.45 -21.83 -18.52
CA ASP A 645 -2.40 -22.92 -18.33
C ASP A 645 -1.81 -23.94 -17.35
N PRO A 646 -2.40 -24.13 -16.16
CA PRO A 646 -3.69 -23.58 -15.69
C PRO A 646 -3.63 -22.09 -15.30
N PRO A 647 -4.77 -21.36 -15.30
CA PRO A 647 -4.82 -19.91 -15.12
C PRO A 647 -4.59 -19.44 -13.68
N TYR A 648 -4.50 -20.35 -12.70
CA TYR A 648 -4.24 -20.03 -11.30
C TYR A 648 -2.76 -19.78 -10.97
N VAL A 649 -1.88 -19.81 -11.97
CA VAL A 649 -0.49 -19.40 -11.82
C VAL A 649 -0.37 -17.95 -12.26
N PHE A 650 -0.03 -17.07 -11.33
CA PHE A 650 0.25 -15.67 -11.66
C PHE A 650 1.50 -15.59 -12.51
N ALA A 651 1.42 -14.84 -13.61
CA ALA A 651 2.57 -14.54 -14.44
C ALA A 651 2.59 -13.08 -14.91
N CYS A 652 3.79 -12.50 -14.96
CA CYS A 652 4.03 -11.24 -15.64
C CYS A 652 5.41 -11.20 -16.29
N LEU A 653 5.52 -10.40 -17.35
CA LEU A 653 6.78 -10.14 -18.04
C LEU A 653 7.41 -8.86 -17.49
N ARG A 654 8.67 -8.94 -17.08
CA ARG A 654 9.49 -7.79 -16.64
C ARG A 654 10.59 -7.54 -17.67
N ARG A 655 10.79 -6.28 -18.08
CA ARG A 655 11.74 -5.92 -19.14
C ARG A 655 12.55 -4.68 -18.81
N ALA A 656 13.85 -4.69 -19.07
CA ALA A 656 14.70 -3.52 -19.00
C ALA A 656 15.83 -3.61 -20.03
N GLY A 657 15.89 -2.67 -20.96
CA GLY A 657 16.86 -2.72 -22.06
C GLY A 657 16.69 -4.00 -22.88
N GLU A 658 17.73 -4.81 -22.94
CA GLU A 658 17.75 -6.09 -23.67
C GLU A 658 17.35 -7.29 -22.80
N ASP A 659 17.25 -7.11 -21.48
CA ASP A 659 16.94 -8.17 -20.52
C ASP A 659 15.43 -8.32 -20.31
N ALA A 660 15.00 -9.57 -20.12
CA ALA A 660 13.65 -9.89 -19.69
C ALA A 660 13.62 -11.01 -18.65
N SER A 661 12.58 -11.00 -17.82
CA SER A 661 12.29 -12.05 -16.83
C SER A 661 10.81 -12.32 -16.75
N ILE A 662 10.43 -13.57 -16.49
CA ILE A 662 9.05 -13.99 -16.21
C ILE A 662 8.93 -14.28 -14.72
N VAL A 663 8.04 -13.57 -14.04
CA VAL A 663 7.65 -13.88 -12.66
C VAL A 663 6.59 -14.96 -12.71
N LEU A 664 6.75 -16.06 -11.95
CA LEU A 664 5.74 -17.11 -11.82
C LEU A 664 5.44 -17.35 -10.33
N VAL A 665 4.17 -17.27 -9.96
CA VAL A 665 3.70 -17.59 -8.60
C VAL A 665 2.47 -18.46 -8.68
N ASN A 666 2.58 -19.72 -8.24
CA ASN A 666 1.41 -20.57 -8.08
C ASN A 666 0.58 -20.04 -6.90
N LEU A 667 -0.63 -19.55 -7.15
CA LEU A 667 -1.53 -19.04 -6.10
C LEU A 667 -2.65 -20.04 -5.76
N SER A 668 -2.36 -21.33 -5.96
CA SER A 668 -3.23 -22.46 -5.63
C SER A 668 -2.56 -23.42 -4.63
N ALA A 669 -3.41 -24.19 -3.95
CA ALA A 669 -3.00 -25.33 -3.13
C ALA A 669 -2.69 -26.60 -3.96
N GLU A 670 -2.86 -26.54 -5.28
CA GLU A 670 -2.59 -27.64 -6.20
C GLU A 670 -1.20 -27.53 -6.83
N ALA A 671 -0.56 -28.68 -7.04
CA ALA A 671 0.63 -28.77 -7.88
C ALA A 671 0.21 -28.77 -9.35
N ALA A 672 0.99 -28.14 -10.22
CA ALA A 672 0.69 -28.06 -11.64
C ALA A 672 1.95 -28.16 -12.50
N THR A 673 1.80 -28.67 -13.72
CA THR A 673 2.74 -28.37 -14.80
C THR A 673 2.15 -27.22 -15.58
N VAL A 674 2.66 -26.00 -15.37
CA VAL A 674 2.16 -24.80 -16.04
C VAL A 674 2.79 -24.69 -17.41
N ARG A 675 1.96 -24.54 -18.45
CA ARG A 675 2.38 -24.12 -19.78
C ARG A 675 2.37 -22.61 -19.82
N CYS A 676 3.48 -22.02 -20.27
CA CYS A 676 3.63 -20.59 -20.42
C CYS A 676 3.91 -20.23 -21.88
N ALA A 677 3.33 -19.13 -22.34
CA ALA A 677 3.61 -18.57 -23.66
C ALA A 677 3.74 -17.04 -23.58
N VAL A 678 4.78 -16.51 -24.23
CA VAL A 678 5.01 -15.06 -24.36
C VAL A 678 5.08 -14.70 -25.84
N PRO A 679 4.23 -13.80 -26.35
CA PRO A 679 4.33 -13.35 -27.75
C PRO A 679 5.70 -12.73 -28.03
N SER A 680 6.34 -13.12 -29.14
CA SER A 680 7.71 -12.66 -29.46
C SER A 680 7.79 -11.14 -29.59
N GLY A 681 6.74 -10.50 -30.11
CA GLY A 681 6.66 -9.04 -30.19
C GLY A 681 6.66 -8.30 -28.85
N LYS A 682 6.45 -9.01 -27.73
CA LYS A 682 6.56 -8.46 -26.37
C LYS A 682 7.98 -8.59 -25.82
N LEU A 683 8.86 -9.39 -26.42
CA LEU A 683 10.24 -9.57 -25.98
C LEU A 683 11.17 -8.54 -26.63
N PRO A 684 12.24 -8.10 -25.92
CA PRO A 684 13.36 -7.38 -26.51
C PRO A 684 13.93 -8.09 -27.75
N GLY A 685 14.42 -7.32 -28.74
CA GLY A 685 14.92 -7.84 -30.01
C GLY A 685 15.98 -8.95 -29.91
N PRO A 686 17.00 -8.85 -29.03
CA PRO A 686 17.99 -9.91 -28.84
C PRO A 686 17.40 -11.27 -28.40
N LEU A 687 16.19 -11.27 -27.85
CA LEU A 687 15.50 -12.47 -27.37
C LEU A 687 14.54 -13.08 -28.41
N HIS A 688 14.47 -12.53 -29.63
CA HIS A 688 13.70 -13.13 -30.74
C HIS A 688 14.39 -14.34 -31.37
N GLY A 689 15.68 -14.53 -31.10
CA GLY A 689 16.49 -15.66 -31.56
C GLY A 689 16.51 -16.84 -30.59
N GLU A 690 17.64 -17.55 -30.52
CA GLU A 690 17.84 -18.61 -29.51
C GLU A 690 17.99 -17.98 -28.13
N ALA A 691 17.06 -18.29 -27.23
CA ALA A 691 17.07 -17.85 -25.84
C ALA A 691 17.18 -19.03 -24.87
N VAL A 692 17.70 -18.77 -23.68
CA VAL A 692 17.77 -19.71 -22.55
C VAL A 692 16.99 -19.17 -21.37
N LEU A 693 16.41 -20.09 -20.58
CA LEU A 693 15.69 -19.76 -19.36
C LEU A 693 16.50 -20.22 -18.15
N TRP A 694 16.79 -19.27 -17.24
CA TRP A 694 17.45 -19.53 -15.98
C TRP A 694 16.46 -19.32 -14.83
N ASP A 695 16.30 -20.32 -13.97
CA ASP A 695 15.56 -20.16 -12.72
C ASP A 695 16.41 -19.37 -11.72
N ALA A 696 16.02 -18.13 -11.43
CA ALA A 696 16.79 -17.27 -10.54
C ALA A 696 16.75 -17.72 -9.07
N MET A 697 15.76 -18.50 -8.66
CA MET A 697 15.68 -19.03 -7.30
C MET A 697 16.66 -20.19 -7.10
N SER A 698 16.78 -21.12 -8.06
CA SER A 698 17.72 -22.25 -7.97
C SER A 698 19.09 -22.00 -8.60
N GLY A 699 19.22 -21.04 -9.52
CA GLY A 699 20.44 -20.82 -10.32
C GLY A 699 20.65 -21.84 -11.44
N GLU A 700 19.65 -22.67 -11.73
CA GLU A 700 19.73 -23.76 -12.72
C GLU A 700 18.93 -23.44 -13.99
N GLY A 701 19.22 -24.16 -15.08
CA GLY A 701 18.45 -24.05 -16.32
C GLY A 701 17.01 -24.52 -16.13
N ALA A 702 16.03 -23.75 -16.60
CA ALA A 702 14.61 -24.01 -16.35
C ALA A 702 13.96 -25.02 -17.31
N GLY A 703 14.74 -25.63 -18.21
CA GLY A 703 14.29 -26.58 -19.23
C GLY A 703 14.34 -26.02 -20.65
N PRO A 704 14.08 -26.87 -21.67
CA PRO A 704 14.10 -26.46 -23.07
C PRO A 704 12.88 -25.59 -23.42
N LEU A 705 13.07 -24.68 -24.37
CA LEU A 705 11.97 -23.97 -25.02
C LEU A 705 11.20 -24.90 -25.97
N GLU A 706 9.90 -24.70 -26.06
CA GLU A 706 9.00 -25.41 -26.97
C GLU A 706 8.92 -24.66 -28.30
N ALA A 707 8.96 -25.40 -29.43
CA ALA A 707 8.93 -24.82 -30.76
C ALA A 707 7.51 -24.36 -31.14
N VAL A 708 7.15 -23.12 -30.77
CA VAL A 708 5.86 -22.50 -31.11
C VAL A 708 6.10 -21.23 -31.94
N PRO A 709 5.63 -21.18 -33.20
CA PRO A 709 5.85 -20.01 -34.06
C PRO A 709 5.27 -18.73 -33.44
N GLY A 710 6.10 -17.68 -33.37
CA GLY A 710 5.67 -16.36 -32.91
C GLY A 710 5.61 -16.19 -31.39
N SER A 711 5.97 -17.20 -30.59
CA SER A 711 6.03 -17.10 -29.13
C SER A 711 7.25 -17.81 -28.53
N LEU A 712 7.69 -17.33 -27.37
CA LEU A 712 8.55 -18.08 -26.47
C LEU A 712 7.65 -18.91 -25.55
N SER A 713 7.72 -20.24 -25.67
CA SER A 713 6.86 -21.17 -24.93
C SER A 713 7.67 -22.20 -24.15
N PHE A 714 7.17 -22.62 -22.99
CA PHE A 714 7.80 -23.64 -22.15
C PHE A 714 6.80 -24.19 -21.12
N SER A 715 7.14 -25.35 -20.55
CA SER A 715 6.39 -25.98 -19.46
C SER A 715 7.23 -26.01 -18.18
N ARG A 716 6.61 -25.74 -17.03
CA ARG A 716 7.27 -25.76 -15.73
C ARG A 716 6.43 -26.50 -14.68
N ALA A 717 7.02 -27.50 -14.04
CA ALA A 717 6.43 -28.09 -12.85
C ALA A 717 6.55 -27.12 -11.66
N MET A 718 5.43 -26.87 -10.99
CA MET A 718 5.32 -26.00 -9.82
C MET A 718 4.57 -26.71 -8.69
N ARG A 719 5.14 -26.66 -7.49
CA ARG A 719 4.49 -27.10 -6.24
C ARG A 719 3.39 -26.11 -5.83
N PRO A 720 2.48 -26.50 -4.92
CA PRO A 720 1.53 -25.58 -4.31
C PRO A 720 2.26 -24.37 -3.73
N TRP A 721 1.74 -23.16 -4.00
CA TRP A 721 2.29 -21.91 -3.48
C TRP A 721 3.76 -21.61 -3.84
N GLU A 722 4.33 -22.30 -4.83
CA GLU A 722 5.69 -22.07 -5.28
C GLU A 722 5.82 -20.75 -6.05
N ALA A 723 6.93 -20.05 -5.84
CA ALA A 723 7.24 -18.79 -6.49
C ALA A 723 8.67 -18.84 -7.07
N THR A 724 8.83 -18.44 -8.33
CA THR A 724 10.12 -18.36 -9.01
C THR A 724 10.15 -17.19 -10.01
N VAL A 725 11.36 -16.84 -10.46
CA VAL A 725 11.59 -15.90 -11.56
C VAL A 725 12.45 -16.61 -12.60
N LEU A 726 11.98 -16.64 -13.84
CA LEU A 726 12.71 -17.19 -14.97
C LEU A 726 13.35 -16.03 -15.74
N ALA A 727 14.67 -15.88 -15.62
CA ALA A 727 15.42 -14.92 -16.41
C ALA A 727 15.58 -15.43 -17.84
N ILE A 728 15.14 -14.63 -18.81
CA ILE A 728 15.28 -14.91 -20.23
C ILE A 728 16.57 -14.23 -20.70
N ARG A 729 17.51 -15.00 -21.24
CA ARG A 729 18.79 -14.48 -21.74
C ARG A 729 19.09 -15.01 -23.14
N PRO A 730 19.89 -14.30 -23.95
CA PRO A 730 20.42 -14.85 -25.19
C PRO A 730 21.14 -16.20 -24.97
N ALA A 731 21.08 -17.09 -25.95
CA ALA A 731 21.76 -18.38 -25.86
C ALA A 731 23.27 -18.22 -25.62
N GLY A 732 23.79 -19.00 -24.68
CA GLY A 732 25.20 -18.97 -24.28
C GLY A 732 25.52 -18.04 -23.10
N GLU A 733 24.59 -17.20 -22.66
CA GLU A 733 24.75 -16.42 -21.43
C GLU A 733 24.54 -17.26 -20.17
N ALA A 734 25.33 -16.97 -19.14
CA ALA A 734 25.28 -17.66 -17.87
C ALA A 734 24.07 -17.22 -17.01
N ALA A 735 23.73 -18.03 -16.01
CA ALA A 735 22.70 -17.69 -15.04
C ALA A 735 23.03 -16.35 -14.34
N PRO A 736 22.07 -15.41 -14.23
CA PRO A 736 22.31 -14.12 -13.57
C PRO A 736 22.65 -14.22 -12.08
N LEU A 737 22.21 -15.31 -11.41
CA LEU A 737 22.65 -15.67 -10.08
C LEU A 737 23.17 -17.11 -10.05
N PRO A 738 24.25 -17.39 -9.30
CA PRO A 738 24.63 -18.75 -9.01
C PRO A 738 23.57 -19.44 -8.12
N PRO A 739 23.57 -20.78 -8.07
CA PRO A 739 22.80 -21.52 -7.10
C PRO A 739 23.04 -21.04 -5.68
N PRO A 740 22.03 -21.08 -4.79
CA PRO A 740 22.25 -20.80 -3.38
C PRO A 740 23.33 -21.74 -2.84
N LEU A 741 24.23 -21.22 -2.01
CA LEU A 741 25.21 -22.02 -1.29
C LEU A 741 24.45 -22.96 -0.34
N GLU A 742 24.09 -24.15 -0.80
CA GLU A 742 23.67 -25.21 0.11
C GLU A 742 24.89 -25.59 0.95
N GLN A 743 24.79 -25.42 2.27
CA GLN A 743 25.59 -26.27 3.15
C GLN A 743 24.99 -27.66 3.00
N GLU A 744 25.65 -28.49 2.17
CA GLU A 744 25.28 -29.88 1.93
C GLU A 744 24.92 -30.56 3.24
N ALA A 745 23.63 -30.82 3.45
CA ALA A 745 23.22 -31.82 4.41
C ALA A 745 23.64 -33.15 3.81
N ALA A 746 24.71 -33.74 4.35
CA ALA A 746 25.21 -35.04 3.96
C ALA A 746 24.03 -36.01 3.80
N ARG A 747 23.85 -36.55 2.59
CA ARG A 747 22.87 -37.60 2.33
C ARG A 747 23.09 -38.70 3.36
N ALA A 748 22.04 -39.08 4.08
CA ALA A 748 22.10 -40.25 4.94
C ALA A 748 22.46 -41.47 4.06
N GLU A 749 23.61 -42.07 4.33
CA GLU A 749 23.97 -43.37 3.76
C GLU A 749 22.98 -44.44 4.25
N ALA A 750 22.85 -45.53 3.50
CA ALA A 750 22.00 -46.64 3.91
C ALA A 750 22.41 -47.15 5.31
N PRO A 751 21.45 -47.63 6.13
CA PRO A 751 21.76 -48.15 7.46
C PRO A 751 22.87 -49.19 7.40
N ALA A 752 23.94 -48.97 8.16
CA ALA A 752 24.99 -49.97 8.30
C ALA A 752 24.45 -51.17 9.09
N ASP A 753 24.63 -52.38 8.57
CA ASP A 753 24.25 -53.61 9.27
C ASP A 753 25.15 -53.86 10.49
N GLY A 754 24.54 -54.14 11.65
CA GLY A 754 25.26 -54.53 12.87
C GLY A 754 24.78 -53.81 14.14
N LEU A 755 25.31 -54.24 15.28
CA LEU A 755 25.02 -53.66 16.60
C LEU A 755 26.05 -52.57 16.96
N PRO A 756 25.63 -51.48 17.62
CA PRO A 756 26.56 -50.49 18.16
C PRO A 756 27.30 -51.03 19.38
N HIS A 757 28.48 -50.48 19.67
CA HIS A 757 29.20 -50.82 20.90
C HIS A 757 28.61 -50.06 22.09
N VAL A 758 28.25 -50.77 23.16
CA VAL A 758 27.72 -50.19 24.40
C VAL A 758 28.69 -50.43 25.55
N SER A 759 29.10 -49.33 26.21
CA SER A 759 29.89 -49.35 27.44
C SER A 759 29.06 -48.77 28.58
N VAL A 760 29.03 -49.48 29.71
CA VAL A 760 28.29 -49.08 30.91
C VAL A 760 29.29 -48.80 32.04
N GLU A 761 29.32 -47.55 32.49
CA GLU A 761 30.14 -47.10 33.61
C GLU A 761 29.25 -46.69 34.80
N ALA A 762 29.88 -46.34 35.94
CA ALA A 762 29.15 -46.03 37.17
C ALA A 762 28.21 -44.82 37.05
N GLN A 763 28.49 -43.89 36.14
CA GLN A 763 27.74 -42.63 35.97
C GLN A 763 27.17 -42.43 34.56
N THR A 764 27.64 -43.21 33.57
CA THR A 764 27.30 -43.00 32.16
C THR A 764 27.12 -44.30 31.40
N VAL A 765 26.27 -44.27 30.38
CA VAL A 765 26.16 -45.32 29.36
C VAL A 765 26.55 -44.71 28.02
N THR A 766 27.60 -45.23 27.40
CA THR A 766 28.14 -44.75 26.12
C THR A 766 27.80 -45.74 25.02
N VAL A 767 27.14 -45.26 23.97
CA VAL A 767 26.77 -46.01 22.77
C VAL A 767 27.55 -45.45 21.59
N THR A 768 28.32 -46.29 20.91
CA THR A 768 29.15 -45.92 19.76
C THR A 768 28.66 -46.67 18.52
N GLY A 769 28.11 -45.93 17.56
CA GLY A 769 27.79 -46.41 16.21
C GLY A 769 28.90 -46.08 15.21
N THR A 770 28.65 -46.28 13.92
CA THR A 770 29.56 -45.90 12.83
C THR A 770 29.60 -44.40 12.62
N SER A 771 28.47 -43.73 12.82
CA SER A 771 28.29 -42.31 12.54
C SER A 771 28.21 -41.44 13.79
N TYR A 772 28.06 -42.03 14.98
CA TYR A 772 27.72 -41.29 16.20
C TYR A 772 28.31 -41.88 17.49
N VAL A 773 28.41 -41.02 18.50
CA VAL A 773 28.66 -41.38 19.89
C VAL A 773 27.59 -40.72 20.76
N MET A 774 26.81 -41.51 21.49
CA MET A 774 25.77 -41.06 22.41
C MET A 774 26.15 -41.43 23.84
N VAL A 775 26.07 -40.48 24.76
CA VAL A 775 26.34 -40.67 26.19
C VAL A 775 25.08 -40.33 26.96
N LEU A 776 24.56 -41.30 27.70
CA LEU A 776 23.41 -41.18 28.59
C LEU A 776 23.88 -41.15 30.04
N ASP A 777 23.13 -40.47 30.90
CA ASP A 777 23.25 -40.59 32.34
C ASP A 777 22.84 -42.01 32.78
N ALA A 778 23.71 -42.72 33.51
CA ALA A 778 23.41 -44.10 33.90
C ALA A 778 22.22 -44.21 34.86
N LYS A 779 21.97 -43.17 35.66
CA LYS A 779 20.85 -43.14 36.61
C LYS A 779 19.56 -42.77 35.89
N THR A 780 19.52 -41.66 35.17
CA THR A 780 18.25 -41.10 34.65
C THR A 780 17.92 -41.48 33.20
N GLY A 781 18.88 -41.99 32.44
CA GLY A 781 18.70 -42.24 31.01
C GLY A 781 18.61 -40.96 30.17
N LEU A 782 18.81 -39.78 30.76
CA LEU A 782 18.84 -38.53 30.03
C LEU A 782 20.14 -38.40 29.25
N LEU A 783 20.05 -37.84 28.06
CA LEU A 783 21.19 -37.56 27.21
C LEU A 783 22.13 -36.59 27.94
N ARG A 784 23.42 -36.92 27.98
CA ARG A 784 24.50 -36.00 28.37
C ARG A 784 25.17 -35.40 27.14
N SER A 785 25.41 -36.21 26.11
CA SER A 785 25.91 -35.72 24.82
C SER A 785 25.58 -36.69 23.69
N TRP A 786 25.28 -36.16 22.51
CA TRP A 786 25.25 -36.91 21.26
C TRP A 786 26.13 -36.17 20.26
N GLY A 787 27.16 -36.84 19.76
CA GLY A 787 28.05 -36.30 18.73
C GLY A 787 28.19 -37.22 17.52
N ARG A 788 28.81 -36.71 16.47
CA ARG A 788 29.31 -37.55 15.36
C ARG A 788 30.54 -38.33 15.82
N ALA A 789 30.87 -39.39 15.10
CA ALA A 789 32.09 -40.16 15.34
C ALA A 789 33.40 -39.33 15.22
N ASP A 790 33.36 -38.19 14.53
CA ASP A 790 34.48 -37.23 14.42
C ASP A 790 34.71 -36.36 15.67
N GLY A 791 33.85 -36.52 16.71
CA GLY A 791 33.92 -35.78 17.97
C GLY A 791 33.10 -34.49 18.01
N SER A 792 32.43 -34.11 16.92
CA SER A 792 31.53 -32.94 16.91
C SER A 792 30.24 -33.21 17.71
N VAL A 793 29.90 -32.32 18.66
CA VAL A 793 28.69 -32.45 19.47
C VAL A 793 27.48 -31.87 18.73
N LEU A 794 26.47 -32.70 18.54
CA LEU A 794 25.18 -32.35 17.92
C LEU A 794 24.17 -31.89 18.98
N LEU A 795 24.04 -32.66 20.07
CA LEU A 795 23.18 -32.37 21.21
C LEU A 795 23.98 -32.48 22.51
N ASP A 796 23.79 -31.57 23.45
CA ASP A 796 24.36 -31.64 24.80
C ASP A 796 23.25 -31.51 25.83
N HIS A 797 23.12 -32.47 26.73
CA HIS A 797 22.06 -32.51 27.73
C HIS A 797 20.62 -32.71 27.17
N SER A 798 19.81 -33.46 27.90
CA SER A 798 18.36 -33.49 27.75
C SER A 798 17.65 -33.32 29.09
N ASP A 799 16.39 -32.92 29.02
CA ASP A 799 15.51 -32.79 30.18
C ASP A 799 14.09 -33.27 29.86
N VAL A 800 13.28 -33.53 30.88
CA VAL A 800 11.86 -33.90 30.75
C VAL A 800 11.01 -32.79 31.36
N LEU A 801 10.17 -32.19 30.54
CA LEU A 801 9.19 -31.20 30.98
C LEU A 801 7.85 -31.90 31.23
N LEU A 802 7.48 -32.06 32.50
CA LEU A 802 6.17 -32.57 32.91
C LEU A 802 5.32 -31.44 33.49
N GLY A 803 3.99 -31.53 33.33
CA GLY A 803 3.03 -30.60 33.91
C GLY A 803 2.91 -30.65 35.44
N VAL A 804 3.81 -31.36 36.11
CA VAL A 804 3.92 -31.54 37.57
C VAL A 804 5.34 -31.23 38.03
N THR A 805 5.50 -30.55 39.16
CA THR A 805 6.79 -30.31 39.81
C THR A 805 7.33 -31.61 40.43
N GLY A 806 8.62 -31.94 40.26
CA GLY A 806 9.30 -32.97 41.07
C GLY A 806 9.98 -34.15 40.35
N VAL A 807 10.07 -34.16 39.01
CA VAL A 807 10.66 -35.29 38.24
C VAL A 807 12.16 -35.50 38.52
N ALA A 808 12.88 -34.45 38.93
CA ALA A 808 14.31 -34.51 39.20
C ALA A 808 14.68 -35.52 40.30
N ASP A 809 13.72 -35.90 41.15
CA ASP A 809 13.92 -36.81 42.28
C ASP A 809 13.41 -38.24 42.03
N ALA A 810 12.86 -38.53 40.84
CA ALA A 810 12.36 -39.86 40.51
C ALA A 810 13.51 -40.87 40.35
N GLU A 811 13.37 -42.04 40.96
CA GLU A 811 14.30 -43.15 40.76
C GLU A 811 13.95 -43.85 39.45
N PHE A 812 14.91 -43.87 38.53
CA PHE A 812 14.76 -44.59 37.27
C PHE A 812 15.32 -46.00 37.40
N GLU A 813 14.50 -47.00 37.09
CA GLU A 813 14.94 -48.39 36.92
C GLU A 813 15.49 -48.59 35.51
N ARG A 814 16.69 -49.19 35.40
CA ARG A 814 17.39 -49.41 34.13
C ARG A 814 17.32 -50.87 33.69
N GLU A 815 16.78 -51.11 32.49
CA GLU A 815 16.80 -52.40 31.82
C GLU A 815 17.68 -52.34 30.57
N LEU A 816 18.56 -53.33 30.40
CA LEU A 816 19.46 -53.46 29.25
C LEU A 816 19.10 -54.74 28.47
N GLY A 817 18.95 -54.63 27.15
CA GLY A 817 18.85 -55.82 26.28
C GLY A 817 20.12 -56.66 26.34
N GLU A 818 20.02 -57.97 26.01
CA GLU A 818 21.14 -58.93 26.10
C GLU A 818 22.41 -58.49 25.35
N ASP A 819 22.22 -57.74 24.27
CA ASP A 819 23.28 -57.22 23.39
C ASP A 819 23.48 -55.69 23.54
N GLY A 820 22.78 -55.04 24.47
CA GLY A 820 22.79 -53.58 24.66
C GLY A 820 22.06 -52.78 23.59
N SER A 821 21.39 -53.42 22.62
CA SER A 821 20.69 -52.73 21.52
C SER A 821 19.46 -51.94 21.98
N VAL A 822 18.84 -52.34 23.10
CA VAL A 822 17.71 -51.65 23.70
C VAL A 822 18.09 -51.25 25.12
N LEU A 823 18.02 -49.95 25.40
CA LEU A 823 18.31 -49.36 26.70
C LEU A 823 17.04 -48.68 27.21
N ARG A 824 16.55 -49.06 28.39
CA ARG A 824 15.27 -48.60 28.92
C ARG A 824 15.43 -48.04 30.33
N TRP A 825 14.83 -46.88 30.58
CA TRP A 825 14.77 -46.23 31.89
C TRP A 825 13.31 -45.95 32.24
N ILE A 826 12.89 -46.33 33.45
CA ILE A 826 11.52 -46.22 33.93
C ILE A 826 11.51 -45.43 35.24
N ALA A 827 10.90 -44.25 35.27
CA ALA A 827 10.70 -43.47 36.50
C ALA A 827 9.24 -43.53 36.96
N ASP A 828 9.03 -43.87 38.23
CA ASP A 828 7.75 -43.71 38.94
C ASP A 828 7.64 -42.30 39.53
N LEU A 829 6.50 -41.62 39.31
CA LEU A 829 6.23 -40.26 39.78
C LEU A 829 5.34 -40.29 41.02
N GLU A 830 5.86 -40.93 42.08
CA GLU A 830 5.21 -41.05 43.40
C GLU A 830 3.78 -41.63 43.34
N GLY A 831 3.57 -42.67 42.53
CA GLY A 831 2.26 -43.32 42.41
C GLY A 831 1.21 -42.48 41.65
N ARG A 832 1.64 -41.50 40.87
CA ARG A 832 0.79 -40.73 39.95
C ARG A 832 1.28 -40.96 38.52
N GLY A 833 1.35 -42.21 38.07
CA GLY A 833 1.97 -42.57 36.79
C GLY A 833 3.49 -42.36 36.76
N GLY A 834 4.07 -42.33 35.56
CA GLY A 834 5.51 -42.45 35.35
C GLY A 834 5.93 -42.17 33.92
N ILE A 835 7.24 -42.09 33.70
CA ILE A 835 7.83 -41.93 32.36
C ILE A 835 8.79 -43.08 32.06
N GLU A 836 8.63 -43.65 30.88
CA GLU A 836 9.54 -44.64 30.32
C GLU A 836 10.26 -44.04 29.11
N LEU A 837 11.59 -44.15 29.09
CA LEU A 837 12.46 -43.77 27.98
C LEU A 837 13.14 -45.04 27.44
N THR A 838 12.83 -45.41 26.19
CA THR A 838 13.36 -46.60 25.53
C THR A 838 14.18 -46.21 24.30
N TYR A 839 15.49 -46.36 24.39
CA TYR A 839 16.44 -46.13 23.31
C TYR A 839 16.74 -47.43 22.56
N ARG A 840 16.33 -47.52 21.30
CA ARG A 840 16.69 -48.61 20.39
C ARG A 840 17.89 -48.17 19.55
N CYS A 841 19.07 -48.62 19.93
CA CYS A 841 20.35 -48.24 19.35
C CYS A 841 20.70 -49.13 18.15
N ARG A 842 21.09 -48.50 17.04
CA ARG A 842 21.55 -49.14 15.80
C ARG A 842 22.94 -48.61 15.44
N GLN A 843 23.58 -49.22 14.46
CA GLN A 843 24.90 -48.78 13.97
C GLN A 843 24.88 -47.33 13.43
N ASP A 844 23.79 -46.92 12.79
CA ASP A 844 23.64 -45.66 12.07
C ASP A 844 22.80 -44.60 12.81
N GLY A 845 22.15 -44.96 13.92
CA GLY A 845 21.35 -44.03 14.72
C GLY A 845 20.63 -44.66 15.92
N VAL A 846 19.83 -43.87 16.63
CA VAL A 846 19.05 -44.31 17.80
C VAL A 846 17.60 -43.87 17.64
N HIS A 847 16.67 -44.79 17.90
CA HIS A 847 15.24 -44.49 18.01
C HIS A 847 14.86 -44.36 19.48
N LEU A 848 14.35 -43.20 19.90
CA LEU A 848 13.88 -42.97 21.27
C LEU A 848 12.35 -43.03 21.30
N ASP A 849 11.82 -44.02 22.00
CA ASP A 849 10.42 -44.10 22.38
C ASP A 849 10.26 -43.53 23.80
N ALA A 850 9.28 -42.64 24.00
CA ALA A 850 8.94 -42.13 25.32
C ALA A 850 7.46 -42.39 25.61
N LEU A 851 7.18 -43.09 26.71
CA LEU A 851 5.84 -43.48 27.12
C LEU A 851 5.52 -42.86 28.48
N LEU A 852 4.36 -42.19 28.57
CA LEU A 852 3.77 -41.84 29.85
C LEU A 852 2.90 -43.00 30.30
N THR A 853 3.12 -43.52 31.50
CA THR A 853 2.28 -44.58 32.07
C THR A 853 0.97 -44.00 32.62
N ASP A 854 -0.02 -44.88 32.81
CA ASP A 854 -1.36 -44.49 33.26
C ASP A 854 -1.33 -43.69 34.57
N GLU A 855 -2.24 -42.72 34.71
CA GLU A 855 -2.38 -41.83 35.89
C GLU A 855 -1.40 -40.65 36.02
N THR A 856 -0.55 -40.37 35.00
CA THR A 856 0.35 -39.19 35.00
C THR A 856 -0.40 -37.84 35.07
N PRO A 857 -0.27 -37.02 36.15
CA PRO A 857 -1.00 -35.78 36.29
C PRO A 857 -0.45 -34.68 35.38
N GLY A 858 -1.38 -33.91 34.79
CA GLY A 858 -1.07 -32.81 33.88
C GLY A 858 -0.82 -33.33 32.46
N GLY A 859 -1.79 -33.13 31.56
CA GLY A 859 -1.75 -33.59 30.17
C GLY A 859 -0.72 -32.90 29.26
N ARG A 860 0.50 -32.61 29.75
CA ARG A 860 1.64 -32.09 28.98
C ARG A 860 2.93 -32.78 29.44
N ALA A 861 3.59 -33.45 28.51
CA ALA A 861 4.96 -33.93 28.65
C ALA A 861 5.77 -33.50 27.43
N GLY A 862 7.08 -33.30 27.60
CA GLY A 862 8.00 -33.03 26.51
C GLY A 862 9.42 -33.47 26.86
N LEU A 863 10.13 -33.97 25.85
CA LEU A 863 11.56 -34.17 25.91
C LEU A 863 12.26 -32.96 25.33
N ILE A 864 13.17 -32.38 26.10
CA ILE A 864 13.96 -31.22 25.70
C ILE A 864 15.35 -31.70 25.39
N PHE A 865 15.86 -31.34 24.22
CA PHE A 865 17.26 -31.52 23.86
C PHE A 865 17.87 -30.15 23.64
N ARG A 866 19.07 -29.93 24.18
CA ARG A 866 19.82 -28.73 23.86
C ARG A 866 20.77 -29.02 22.71
N ALA A 867 20.75 -28.12 21.72
CA ALA A 867 21.56 -28.19 20.51
C ALA A 867 22.47 -26.94 20.48
N PRO A 868 23.69 -27.03 21.05
CA PRO A 868 24.49 -25.85 21.40
C PRO A 868 25.04 -25.13 20.16
N ASN A 869 25.15 -25.83 19.03
CA ASN A 869 25.67 -25.33 17.77
C ASN A 869 24.57 -25.11 16.71
N ALA A 870 23.29 -25.22 17.09
CA ALA A 870 22.19 -25.01 16.15
C ALA A 870 22.07 -23.53 15.80
N PHE A 871 22.25 -23.20 14.52
CA PHE A 871 22.17 -21.82 14.01
C PHE A 871 20.99 -21.61 13.04
N ARG A 872 20.36 -22.70 12.57
CA ARG A 872 19.20 -22.71 11.65
C ARG A 872 18.19 -23.74 12.09
N TYR A 873 16.91 -23.48 11.89
CA TYR A 873 15.83 -24.44 12.07
C TYR A 873 15.00 -24.56 10.80
N ARG A 874 14.41 -25.74 10.61
CA ARG A 874 13.38 -25.98 9.60
C ARG A 874 12.27 -26.82 10.22
N ILE A 875 11.02 -26.38 10.07
CA ILE A 875 9.84 -27.05 10.61
C ILE A 875 8.84 -27.24 9.48
N GLY A 876 8.50 -28.49 9.18
CA GLY A 876 7.39 -28.82 8.28
C GLY A 876 6.07 -28.77 9.04
N THR A 877 5.10 -28.05 8.50
CA THR A 877 3.72 -27.95 9.01
C THR A 877 2.74 -28.33 7.91
N ALA A 878 1.47 -28.55 8.26
CA ALA A 878 0.41 -28.76 7.26
C ALA A 878 0.23 -27.54 6.31
N GLU A 879 0.55 -26.33 6.80
CA GLU A 879 0.40 -25.08 6.05
C GLU A 879 1.64 -24.68 5.25
N GLY A 880 2.77 -25.39 5.40
CA GLY A 880 4.02 -25.10 4.72
C GLY A 880 5.26 -25.38 5.56
N ILE A 881 6.41 -24.85 5.13
CA ILE A 881 7.69 -25.02 5.83
C ILE A 881 8.05 -23.69 6.48
N LEU A 882 8.44 -23.68 7.75
CA LEU A 882 9.18 -22.56 8.35
C LEU A 882 10.67 -22.86 8.25
N ASP A 883 11.47 -21.90 7.82
CA ASP A 883 12.92 -22.04 7.66
C ASP A 883 13.58 -20.71 8.03
N ASP A 884 14.43 -20.70 9.05
CA ASP A 884 15.08 -19.47 9.52
C ASP A 884 16.32 -19.76 10.37
N TRP A 885 17.07 -18.71 10.68
CA TRP A 885 18.18 -18.75 11.63
C TRP A 885 17.70 -18.55 13.05
N PHE A 886 18.37 -19.19 14.01
CA PHE A 886 18.26 -18.81 15.41
C PHE A 886 18.94 -17.45 15.59
N SER A 887 18.15 -16.41 15.83
CA SER A 887 18.63 -15.04 16.08
C SER A 887 17.86 -14.46 17.27
N PRO A 888 18.52 -13.81 18.24
CA PRO A 888 17.83 -13.06 19.28
C PRO A 888 16.98 -11.95 18.65
N ARG A 889 15.68 -11.91 18.94
CA ARG A 889 14.76 -10.88 18.44
C ARG A 889 14.21 -10.02 19.58
N HIS A 890 14.00 -10.64 20.74
CA HIS A 890 13.38 -10.06 21.93
C HIS A 890 14.27 -10.32 23.15
N SER A 891 15.55 -9.94 23.08
CA SER A 891 16.48 -10.08 24.22
C SER A 891 16.17 -9.13 25.38
N ALA A 892 15.36 -8.11 25.12
CA ALA A 892 14.83 -7.17 26.09
C ALA A 892 13.31 -6.98 25.90
N GLY A 893 12.68 -6.28 26.85
CA GLY A 893 11.25 -5.97 26.77
C GLY A 893 10.33 -7.02 27.40
N ARG A 894 9.03 -6.90 27.11
CA ARG A 894 7.95 -7.78 27.59
C ARG A 894 7.06 -8.18 26.41
N PRO A 895 6.83 -9.50 26.20
CA PRO A 895 5.88 -9.97 25.20
C PRO A 895 4.48 -9.39 25.41
N GLY A 896 3.72 -9.27 24.32
CA GLY A 896 2.34 -8.81 24.36
C GLY A 896 1.36 -9.80 24.96
N ASP A 897 0.28 -9.28 25.52
CA ASP A 897 -0.93 -10.06 25.76
C ASP A 897 -1.68 -10.18 24.43
N GLY A 898 -2.02 -11.40 23.99
CA GLY A 898 -2.64 -11.63 22.68
C GLY A 898 -3.98 -10.91 22.57
N GLY A 899 -3.99 -9.72 21.95
CA GLY A 899 -5.18 -8.91 21.72
C GLY A 899 -6.13 -9.51 20.68
N GLY A 900 -7.37 -9.02 20.62
CA GLY A 900 -8.46 -9.64 19.82
C GLY A 900 -8.22 -9.77 18.31
N ILE A 901 -7.32 -8.98 17.73
CA ILE A 901 -6.93 -9.07 16.30
C ILE A 901 -5.74 -10.01 16.05
N TYR A 902 -5.07 -10.47 17.10
CA TYR A 902 -3.89 -11.34 17.02
C TYR A 902 -4.14 -12.66 17.73
N TYR A 903 -4.16 -13.75 16.95
CA TYR A 903 -4.29 -15.10 17.47
C TYR A 903 -3.06 -15.61 18.27
N ARG A 904 -1.98 -14.82 18.39
CA ARG A 904 -0.76 -15.13 19.14
C ARG A 904 -0.30 -13.93 19.99
N ARG A 905 0.38 -14.21 21.10
CA ARG A 905 1.21 -13.21 21.79
C ARG A 905 2.36 -12.80 20.88
N GLN A 906 2.44 -11.53 20.50
CA GLN A 906 3.59 -11.02 19.77
C GLN A 906 4.78 -10.83 20.72
N GLY A 907 5.99 -10.85 20.19
CA GLY A 907 7.19 -10.60 21.00
C GLY A 907 7.69 -11.78 21.81
N ASN A 908 7.37 -13.01 21.41
CA ASN A 908 7.84 -14.20 22.09
C ASN A 908 8.91 -14.91 21.25
N GLU A 909 9.87 -15.54 21.93
CA GLU A 909 10.91 -16.32 21.27
C GLU A 909 10.47 -17.74 20.89
N VAL A 910 9.21 -18.10 21.14
CA VAL A 910 8.67 -19.41 20.77
C VAL A 910 8.51 -19.46 19.25
N ILE A 911 9.29 -20.33 18.61
CA ILE A 911 9.30 -20.48 17.16
C ILE A 911 7.97 -21.09 16.66
N TRP A 912 7.45 -22.09 17.38
CA TRP A 912 6.21 -22.76 17.02
C TRP A 912 5.46 -23.34 18.23
N GLU A 913 4.18 -22.99 18.30
CA GLU A 913 3.12 -23.31 19.27
C GLU A 913 2.10 -24.38 18.86
N ALA A 914 2.37 -25.69 18.82
CA ALA A 914 1.38 -26.67 18.28
C ALA A 914 -0.04 -26.57 18.88
N ARG A 915 -0.19 -26.17 20.15
CA ARG A 915 -1.51 -26.03 20.82
C ARG A 915 -2.23 -24.72 20.49
N ARG A 916 -1.49 -23.64 20.23
CA ARG A 916 -2.04 -22.33 19.84
C ARG A 916 -2.11 -22.17 18.32
N GLN A 917 -1.39 -23.02 17.61
CA GLN A 917 -1.31 -23.15 16.17
C GLN A 917 -1.54 -24.62 15.83
N PRO A 918 -2.72 -25.17 16.19
CA PRO A 918 -3.04 -26.51 15.75
C PRO A 918 -2.96 -26.52 14.22
N LEU A 919 -2.29 -27.53 13.69
CA LEU A 919 -2.30 -27.79 12.27
C LEU A 919 -3.77 -28.09 11.92
N SER A 920 -4.44 -27.12 11.28
CA SER A 920 -5.82 -27.28 10.83
C SER A 920 -5.89 -28.15 9.60
#